data_AF-A0A1B9GHJ9-F1
#
_entry.id   AF-A0A1B9GHJ9-F1
#
_cell.length_a   1.000
_cell.length_b   1.000
_cell.length_c   1.000
_cell.angle_alpha   90.00
_cell.angle_beta   90.00
_cell.angle_gamma   90.00
#
_symmetry.space_group_name_H-M   'P 1'
#
loop_
_entity.id
_entity.type
_entity.pdbx_description
1 polymer ?
#
loop_
_entity_poly.entity_id
_entity_poly.type
_entity_poly.pdbx_seq_one_letter_code
_entity_poly.pdbx_strand_id
1 'polypeptide(L)'
;MFETRLIEVALASGEASGYRDLHLEELDDSSKWIGWAYYRIAPTWIEARPLESLSHLSTDLTAHLLLLRDQDDPDRIVCVYPVSTETALVNIVRSDDGLRTQIRRAGQIDAQAIAALVVGTAMSASVVDSLMAAIVDEARAYIKGVSSDELEKFSEDRAGSLLDGVGFCTWSSLGEDIHPNQENMSELLTSLIEHNMPIQSFILDDGWHNQKTYASGDASPYRCKTGPEDMRGTWQLRGLYDFDAHARLGENGVKKVVEEAKRRFGQQDGVKGEVNVGVWLALTGGYWDGICPDSPLIGRYNCKPYPVSRDRIPGMANVPFTPGYLPGGKGVYWLPPPEESLRFWTDWFVYLKAQGVDFLKVDNQGSLSLLDGVEGVECQHALWKNMVAASDQVFGKGNVIHCMSHHETMWGGVQGLGKVTNGERFVWRNSDDFGLIGKKDNPDQQHIFTNLSNALLTAHLAMVLDADMFMSQVQNPVPHALLRALYPGPLLLSDRPGEHDVSLLWRLIAKDASGRARVVKTTHPAVPLAHRSLDISVIGMGDGRGMFAAAPSGHGTTLGVWNVRDDEDGGKVLDTLTSVDIVDALGDRLSSSQSWLIAQTDLYRGGIVAAQIWSQSEGEEELAKIQLERMGATSFWLTQLQTCGNIQVAVLGLIDQFAGLTAIEKAETNEGYLTTAVRCEGVFGFVVAIEEEPKVSISINDQKQVGEISKLDNLKGNGLGGWLVQVRIGGNIVNTSDVWKVRAVF
;
A
#
# COMPACT_ATOMS: atom_id res chain seq x y z
N MET A 1 -18.68 -19.62 9.83
CA MET A 1 -18.99 -20.26 8.53
C MET A 1 -19.33 -19.14 7.57
N PHE A 2 -18.81 -19.22 6.35
CA PHE A 2 -19.08 -18.25 5.28
C PHE A 2 -19.33 -19.00 3.98
N GLU A 3 -20.01 -18.35 3.04
CA GLU A 3 -20.34 -18.89 1.72
C GLU A 3 -20.07 -17.84 0.64
N THR A 4 -19.75 -18.29 -0.57
CA THR A 4 -19.58 -17.43 -1.74
C THR A 4 -20.46 -17.95 -2.88
N ARG A 5 -20.98 -17.04 -3.70
CA ARG A 5 -21.65 -17.36 -4.95
C ARG A 5 -21.38 -16.33 -6.02
N LEU A 6 -21.40 -16.77 -7.28
CA LEU A 6 -21.18 -15.93 -8.43
C LEU A 6 -22.49 -15.60 -9.17
N ILE A 7 -22.61 -14.36 -9.62
CA ILE A 7 -23.72 -13.87 -10.44
C ILE A 7 -23.16 -13.26 -11.72
N GLU A 8 -23.47 -13.84 -12.87
CA GLU A 8 -23.05 -13.29 -14.16
C GLU A 8 -23.92 -12.11 -14.59
N VAL A 9 -23.28 -11.11 -15.18
CA VAL A 9 -23.88 -9.91 -15.74
C VAL A 9 -23.42 -9.80 -17.19
N ALA A 10 -24.36 -9.78 -18.14
CA ALA A 10 -24.04 -9.80 -19.56
C ALA A 10 -24.67 -8.63 -20.34
N LEU A 11 -23.93 -8.19 -21.36
CA LEU A 11 -24.42 -7.33 -22.44
C LEU A 11 -24.84 -8.19 -23.63
N ALA A 12 -25.97 -7.83 -24.25
CA ALA A 12 -26.38 -8.48 -25.48
C ALA A 12 -25.42 -8.13 -26.64
N SER A 13 -25.43 -8.94 -27.70
CA SER A 13 -24.75 -8.61 -28.95
C SER A 13 -25.23 -7.25 -29.46
N GLY A 14 -24.31 -6.38 -29.87
CA GLY A 14 -24.63 -5.01 -30.30
C GLY A 14 -24.66 -3.95 -29.18
N GLU A 15 -24.74 -4.34 -27.90
CA GLU A 15 -24.75 -3.39 -26.78
C GLU A 15 -23.34 -2.98 -26.36
N ALA A 16 -23.03 -1.68 -26.38
CA ALA A 16 -21.74 -1.15 -25.92
C ALA A 16 -21.66 -0.96 -24.39
N SER A 17 -22.79 -0.68 -23.74
CA SER A 17 -22.90 -0.49 -22.29
C SER A 17 -24.35 -0.61 -21.85
N GLY A 18 -24.59 -0.86 -20.57
CA GLY A 18 -25.93 -0.94 -20.03
C GLY A 18 -25.97 -0.99 -18.50
N TYR A 19 -27.19 -1.00 -17.97
CA TYR A 19 -27.47 -1.23 -16.57
C TYR A 19 -28.25 -2.53 -16.41
N ARG A 20 -28.01 -3.27 -15.32
CA ARG A 20 -28.79 -4.46 -14.94
C ARG A 20 -29.23 -4.34 -13.50
N ASP A 21 -30.49 -4.63 -13.22
CA ASP A 21 -31.00 -4.66 -11.86
C ASP A 21 -30.28 -5.73 -11.05
N LEU A 22 -29.93 -5.38 -9.81
CA LEU A 22 -29.23 -6.27 -8.88
C LEU A 22 -30.15 -6.54 -7.69
N HIS A 23 -30.80 -7.69 -7.72
CA HIS A 23 -31.61 -8.19 -6.61
C HIS A 23 -30.81 -9.23 -5.82
N LEU A 24 -30.53 -8.91 -4.56
CA LEU A 24 -29.83 -9.78 -3.62
C LEU A 24 -30.77 -10.08 -2.47
N GLU A 25 -31.23 -11.32 -2.36
CA GLU A 25 -32.13 -11.76 -1.27
C GLU A 25 -31.47 -11.62 0.10
N GLU A 26 -30.14 -11.66 0.13
CA GLU A 26 -29.33 -11.47 1.32
C GLU A 26 -29.44 -10.05 1.87
N LEU A 27 -29.59 -9.05 0.99
CA LEU A 27 -29.74 -7.63 1.33
C LEU A 27 -31.23 -7.26 1.32
N ASP A 28 -31.94 -7.77 2.32
CA ASP A 28 -33.38 -7.63 2.50
C ASP A 28 -33.82 -6.16 2.74
N ASP A 29 -34.11 -5.78 3.97
CA ASP A 29 -34.50 -4.43 4.31
C ASP A 29 -33.28 -3.51 4.22
N SER A 30 -33.14 -2.79 3.11
CA SER A 30 -32.00 -1.89 2.85
C SER A 30 -31.74 -0.86 3.96
N SER A 31 -32.70 -0.58 4.85
CA SER A 31 -32.50 0.32 5.99
C SER A 31 -31.65 -0.28 7.12
N LYS A 32 -31.42 -1.60 7.10
CA LYS A 32 -30.70 -2.33 8.16
C LYS A 32 -29.22 -2.55 7.89
N TRP A 33 -28.80 -2.39 6.65
CA TRP A 33 -27.46 -2.76 6.22
C TRP A 33 -26.51 -1.59 6.36
N ILE A 34 -25.51 -1.73 7.24
CA ILE A 34 -24.51 -0.70 7.53
C ILE A 34 -23.11 -1.23 7.27
N GLY A 35 -22.14 -0.36 6.97
CA GLY A 35 -20.75 -0.78 6.77
C GLY A 35 -19.99 0.13 5.84
N TRP A 36 -19.22 -0.45 4.93
CA TRP A 36 -18.33 0.28 4.02
C TRP A 36 -18.79 0.14 2.57
N ALA A 37 -18.89 1.26 1.87
CA ALA A 37 -18.95 1.31 0.42
C ALA A 37 -17.63 1.88 -0.11
N TYR A 38 -16.94 1.11 -0.95
CA TYR A 38 -15.69 1.54 -1.57
C TYR A 38 -16.01 2.27 -2.86
N TYR A 39 -16.00 3.60 -2.80
CA TYR A 39 -16.35 4.44 -3.94
C TYR A 39 -15.12 4.88 -4.70
N ARG A 40 -15.30 5.03 -6.01
CA ARG A 40 -14.38 5.82 -6.81
C ARG A 40 -14.70 7.30 -6.67
N ILE A 41 -14.04 7.94 -5.72
CA ILE A 41 -14.30 9.34 -5.36
C ILE A 41 -13.46 10.36 -6.15
N ALA A 42 -12.42 9.86 -6.83
CA ALA A 42 -11.51 10.64 -7.65
C ALA A 42 -11.13 9.83 -8.90
N PRO A 43 -10.49 10.45 -9.90
CA PRO A 43 -10.17 9.78 -11.17
C PRO A 43 -9.27 8.56 -10.97
N THR A 44 -8.49 8.56 -9.91
CA THR A 44 -7.39 7.63 -9.67
C THR A 44 -7.50 6.89 -8.33
N TRP A 45 -8.53 7.15 -7.51
CA TRP A 45 -8.63 6.69 -6.12
C TRP A 45 -9.98 6.04 -5.79
N ILE A 46 -9.91 4.88 -5.14
CA ILE A 46 -11.02 4.21 -4.48
C ILE A 46 -10.80 4.29 -2.97
N GLU A 47 -11.83 4.71 -2.25
CA GLU A 47 -11.79 4.87 -0.79
C GLU A 47 -13.05 4.30 -0.16
N ALA A 48 -12.90 3.67 1.01
CA ALA A 48 -14.02 3.30 1.86
C ALA A 48 -14.74 4.55 2.40
N ARG A 49 -16.08 4.56 2.28
CA ARG A 49 -16.94 5.56 2.93
C ARG A 49 -17.95 4.86 3.83
N PRO A 50 -18.22 5.44 5.01
CA PRO A 50 -19.17 4.86 5.95
C PRO A 50 -20.57 4.90 5.32
N LEU A 51 -21.29 3.82 5.47
CA LEU A 51 -22.65 3.65 5.00
C LEU A 51 -23.52 3.34 6.21
N GLU A 52 -24.27 4.34 6.68
CA GLU A 52 -25.20 4.19 7.82
C GLU A 52 -26.48 3.43 7.47
N SER A 53 -26.72 3.22 6.17
CA SER A 53 -27.82 2.44 5.63
C SER A 53 -27.55 2.19 4.14
N LEU A 54 -27.85 1.01 3.62
CA LEU A 54 -27.75 0.71 2.18
C LEU A 54 -28.66 1.62 1.35
N SER A 55 -29.76 2.11 1.93
CA SER A 55 -30.60 3.13 1.29
C SER A 55 -29.92 4.49 1.11
N HIS A 56 -28.78 4.73 1.77
CA HIS A 56 -27.94 5.92 1.63
C HIS A 56 -26.80 5.73 0.63
N LEU A 57 -26.71 4.57 -0.05
CA LEU A 57 -25.70 4.38 -1.09
C LEU A 57 -25.81 5.50 -2.12
N SER A 58 -24.69 6.06 -2.56
CA SER A 58 -24.66 7.20 -3.47
C SER A 58 -25.36 6.85 -4.79
N THR A 59 -26.21 7.75 -5.27
CA THR A 59 -26.80 7.67 -6.63
C THR A 59 -25.88 8.25 -7.69
N ASP A 60 -24.81 8.93 -7.28
CA ASP A 60 -23.91 9.65 -8.17
C ASP A 60 -22.60 8.88 -8.39
N LEU A 61 -22.10 8.15 -7.40
CA LEU A 61 -20.80 7.47 -7.44
C LEU A 61 -20.92 5.98 -7.79
N THR A 62 -19.85 5.41 -8.36
CA THR A 62 -19.71 3.97 -8.56
C THR A 62 -19.04 3.31 -7.35
N ALA A 63 -19.62 2.22 -6.86
CA ALA A 63 -19.04 1.38 -5.82
C ALA A 63 -18.31 0.17 -6.43
N HIS A 64 -17.12 -0.11 -5.91
CA HIS A 64 -16.22 -1.19 -6.33
C HIS A 64 -16.14 -2.34 -5.31
N LEU A 65 -16.72 -2.15 -4.14
CA LEU A 65 -16.92 -3.18 -3.11
C LEU A 65 -17.98 -2.66 -2.14
N LEU A 66 -18.90 -3.52 -1.74
CA LEU A 66 -19.75 -3.30 -0.57
C LEU A 66 -19.38 -4.33 0.49
N LEU A 67 -19.12 -3.88 1.71
CA LEU A 67 -18.85 -4.72 2.87
C LEU A 67 -19.76 -4.28 4.01
N LEU A 68 -20.81 -5.06 4.26
CA LEU A 68 -21.95 -4.66 5.08
C LEU A 68 -22.22 -5.68 6.18
N ARG A 69 -22.79 -5.21 7.29
CA ARG A 69 -23.40 -6.02 8.33
C ARG A 69 -24.84 -5.58 8.58
N ASP A 70 -25.63 -6.51 9.10
CA ASP A 70 -26.95 -6.21 9.62
C ASP A 70 -26.81 -5.43 10.94
N GLN A 71 -27.49 -4.30 11.08
CA GLN A 71 -27.47 -3.51 12.32
C GLN A 71 -28.15 -4.24 13.48
N ASP A 72 -29.12 -5.11 13.20
CA ASP A 72 -29.87 -5.88 14.20
C ASP A 72 -29.11 -7.16 14.61
N ASP A 73 -28.25 -7.67 13.71
CA ASP A 73 -27.39 -8.85 13.93
C ASP A 73 -25.97 -8.59 13.36
N PRO A 74 -25.06 -7.99 14.15
CA PRO A 74 -23.74 -7.59 13.66
C PRO A 74 -22.83 -8.71 13.13
N ASP A 75 -23.16 -9.97 13.42
CA ASP A 75 -22.46 -11.15 12.90
C ASP A 75 -22.94 -11.58 11.52
N ARG A 76 -24.13 -11.11 11.08
CA ARG A 76 -24.65 -11.34 9.73
C ARG A 76 -24.02 -10.33 8.76
N ILE A 77 -23.21 -10.83 7.83
CA ILE A 77 -22.35 -10.03 6.96
C ILE A 77 -22.61 -10.38 5.51
N VAL A 78 -22.60 -9.35 4.65
CA VAL A 78 -22.70 -9.47 3.20
C VAL A 78 -21.59 -8.66 2.54
N CYS A 79 -20.88 -9.29 1.62
CA CYS A 79 -19.90 -8.66 0.75
C CYS A 79 -20.35 -8.77 -0.71
N VAL A 80 -20.27 -7.68 -1.49
CA VAL A 80 -20.58 -7.67 -2.92
C VAL A 80 -19.39 -7.12 -3.68
N TYR A 81 -18.74 -7.97 -4.46
CA TYR A 81 -17.49 -7.68 -5.16
C TYR A 81 -17.67 -7.78 -6.69
N PRO A 82 -17.63 -6.66 -7.42
CA PRO A 82 -17.70 -6.65 -8.88
C PRO A 82 -16.42 -7.18 -9.54
N VAL A 83 -16.60 -8.03 -10.55
CA VAL A 83 -15.52 -8.73 -11.26
C VAL A 83 -15.59 -8.43 -12.76
N SER A 84 -14.72 -7.54 -13.20
CA SER A 84 -14.48 -7.17 -14.59
C SER A 84 -13.61 -8.21 -15.30
N THR A 85 -13.98 -8.56 -16.54
CA THR A 85 -13.26 -9.53 -17.38
C THR A 85 -12.53 -8.83 -18.52
N GLU A 86 -11.87 -9.61 -19.39
CA GLU A 86 -11.29 -9.09 -20.63
C GLU A 86 -12.36 -8.54 -21.60
N THR A 87 -13.63 -8.91 -21.40
CA THR A 87 -14.74 -8.59 -22.31
C THR A 87 -15.72 -7.55 -21.73
N ALA A 88 -15.65 -7.25 -20.43
CA ALA A 88 -16.51 -6.24 -19.83
C ALA A 88 -15.95 -5.68 -18.51
N LEU A 89 -16.19 -4.39 -18.31
CA LEU A 89 -16.02 -3.70 -17.03
C LEU A 89 -17.35 -3.67 -16.28
N VAL A 90 -17.34 -3.85 -14.96
CA VAL A 90 -18.54 -3.81 -14.12
C VAL A 90 -18.30 -3.09 -12.79
N ASN A 91 -19.30 -2.31 -12.37
CA ASN A 91 -19.35 -1.64 -11.06
C ASN A 91 -20.77 -1.71 -10.48
N ILE A 92 -20.91 -1.44 -9.18
CA ILE A 92 -22.21 -1.26 -8.53
C ILE A 92 -22.59 0.23 -8.57
N VAL A 93 -23.86 0.49 -8.86
CA VAL A 93 -24.48 1.82 -8.80
C VAL A 93 -25.83 1.72 -8.12
N ARG A 94 -26.35 2.82 -7.61
CA ARG A 94 -27.72 2.90 -7.10
C ARG A 94 -28.60 3.75 -8.02
N SER A 95 -29.83 3.29 -8.21
CA SER A 95 -30.93 4.07 -8.78
C SER A 95 -32.04 4.24 -7.75
N ASP A 96 -33.02 5.09 -8.04
CA ASP A 96 -34.20 5.27 -7.19
C ASP A 96 -34.97 3.95 -6.96
N ASP A 97 -34.91 3.04 -7.94
CA ASP A 97 -35.59 1.73 -7.92
C ASP A 97 -34.78 0.63 -7.19
N GLY A 98 -33.54 0.92 -6.74
CA GLY A 98 -32.68 -0.03 -6.05
C GLY A 98 -31.27 -0.15 -6.63
N LEU A 99 -30.56 -1.21 -6.21
CA LEU A 99 -29.21 -1.51 -6.68
C LEU A 99 -29.20 -1.96 -8.14
N ARG A 100 -28.20 -1.50 -8.88
CA ARG A 100 -27.93 -1.92 -10.26
C ARG A 100 -26.44 -2.17 -10.44
N THR A 101 -26.12 -2.92 -11.48
CA THR A 101 -24.76 -2.95 -12.03
C THR A 101 -24.68 -2.05 -13.25
N GLN A 102 -23.59 -1.33 -13.39
CA GLN A 102 -23.20 -0.68 -14.62
C GLN A 102 -22.19 -1.59 -15.32
N ILE A 103 -22.46 -1.96 -16.58
CA ILE A 103 -21.59 -2.82 -17.38
C ILE A 103 -21.18 -2.11 -18.68
N ARG A 104 -19.89 -2.20 -19.04
CA ARG A 104 -19.31 -1.61 -20.26
C ARG A 104 -18.53 -2.67 -21.02
N ARG A 105 -18.73 -2.75 -22.34
CA ARG A 105 -18.07 -3.75 -23.20
C ARG A 105 -16.59 -3.44 -23.42
N ALA A 106 -15.80 -4.50 -23.43
CA ALA A 106 -14.47 -4.57 -24.00
C ALA A 106 -14.47 -5.65 -25.11
N GLY A 107 -13.84 -5.41 -26.25
CA GLY A 107 -13.79 -6.39 -27.35
C GLY A 107 -14.95 -6.28 -28.34
N GLN A 108 -14.96 -7.21 -29.31
CA GLN A 108 -15.85 -7.17 -30.48
C GLN A 108 -17.33 -7.05 -30.10
N ILE A 109 -18.03 -6.14 -30.79
CA ILE A 109 -19.43 -5.81 -30.51
C ILE A 109 -20.41 -6.97 -30.76
N ASP A 110 -20.01 -7.92 -31.61
CA ASP A 110 -20.80 -9.09 -31.99
C ASP A 110 -20.58 -10.32 -31.09
N ALA A 111 -19.66 -10.23 -30.12
CA ALA A 111 -19.42 -11.28 -29.13
C ALA A 111 -20.25 -11.06 -27.86
N GLN A 112 -20.41 -12.07 -27.03
CA GLN A 112 -20.98 -11.88 -25.69
C GLN A 112 -19.95 -11.17 -24.80
N ALA A 113 -20.36 -10.12 -24.09
CA ALA A 113 -19.54 -9.43 -23.11
C ALA A 113 -20.10 -9.72 -21.72
N ILE A 114 -19.28 -10.36 -20.88
CA ILE A 114 -19.70 -10.91 -19.59
C ILE A 114 -18.79 -10.36 -18.51
N ALA A 115 -19.38 -9.93 -17.41
CA ALA A 115 -18.73 -9.66 -16.15
C ALA A 115 -19.47 -10.42 -15.04
N ALA A 116 -19.00 -10.33 -13.79
CA ALA A 116 -19.66 -10.99 -12.69
C ALA A 116 -19.70 -10.13 -11.42
N LEU A 117 -20.51 -10.58 -10.48
CA LEU A 117 -20.43 -10.19 -9.08
C LEU A 117 -20.16 -11.46 -8.27
N VAL A 118 -19.23 -11.40 -7.32
CA VAL A 118 -19.12 -12.40 -6.26
C VAL A 118 -19.83 -11.85 -5.04
N VAL A 119 -20.80 -12.61 -4.54
CA VAL A 119 -21.53 -12.31 -3.31
C VAL A 119 -21.04 -13.27 -2.23
N GLY A 120 -20.53 -12.70 -1.15
CA GLY A 120 -20.06 -13.42 0.02
C GLY A 120 -20.96 -13.19 1.22
N THR A 121 -21.27 -14.22 2.00
CA THR A 121 -22.04 -14.10 3.25
C THR A 121 -21.30 -14.75 4.41
N ALA A 122 -21.46 -14.20 5.61
CA ALA A 122 -20.96 -14.81 6.84
C ALA A 122 -21.94 -14.60 8.00
N MET A 123 -21.86 -15.50 8.98
CA MET A 123 -22.62 -15.44 10.24
C MET A 123 -21.68 -15.20 11.44
N SER A 124 -20.51 -14.58 11.21
CA SER A 124 -19.65 -14.06 12.27
C SER A 124 -18.73 -12.97 11.72
N ALA A 125 -18.56 -11.87 12.46
CA ALA A 125 -17.59 -10.83 12.12
C ALA A 125 -16.13 -11.28 12.21
N SER A 126 -15.85 -12.32 12.99
CA SER A 126 -14.50 -12.89 13.13
C SER A 126 -13.93 -13.50 11.84
N VAL A 127 -14.76 -13.78 10.83
CA VAL A 127 -14.33 -14.45 9.59
C VAL A 127 -14.29 -13.51 8.38
N VAL A 128 -14.40 -12.19 8.58
CA VAL A 128 -14.41 -11.20 7.47
C VAL A 128 -13.16 -11.31 6.60
N ASP A 129 -11.98 -11.46 7.18
CA ASP A 129 -10.74 -11.58 6.41
C ASP A 129 -10.73 -12.87 5.55
N SER A 130 -11.14 -14.00 6.14
CA SER A 130 -11.28 -15.27 5.40
C SER A 130 -12.35 -15.19 4.31
N LEU A 131 -13.45 -14.47 4.55
CA LEU A 131 -14.46 -14.19 3.54
C LEU A 131 -13.87 -13.37 2.39
N MET A 132 -13.04 -12.36 2.67
CA MET A 132 -12.36 -11.54 1.66
C MET A 132 -11.39 -12.37 0.80
N ALA A 133 -10.63 -13.27 1.42
CA ALA A 133 -9.80 -14.23 0.68
C ALA A 133 -10.66 -15.11 -0.24
N ALA A 134 -11.76 -15.66 0.27
CA ALA A 134 -12.64 -16.55 -0.49
C ALA A 134 -13.35 -15.87 -1.67
N ILE A 135 -13.83 -14.63 -1.52
CA ILE A 135 -14.44 -13.90 -2.65
C ILE A 135 -13.41 -13.58 -3.74
N VAL A 136 -12.16 -13.31 -3.35
CA VAL A 136 -11.07 -13.06 -4.31
C VAL A 136 -10.71 -14.34 -5.05
N ASP A 137 -10.60 -15.48 -4.35
CA ASP A 137 -10.35 -16.76 -4.99
C ASP A 137 -11.50 -17.17 -5.92
N GLU A 138 -12.77 -16.99 -5.54
CA GLU A 138 -13.91 -17.21 -6.44
C GLU A 138 -13.82 -16.32 -7.70
N ALA A 139 -13.49 -15.04 -7.54
CA ALA A 139 -13.30 -14.11 -8.64
C ALA A 139 -12.13 -14.54 -9.56
N ARG A 140 -11.02 -15.02 -8.98
CA ARG A 140 -9.85 -15.52 -9.72
C ARG A 140 -10.17 -16.77 -10.51
N ALA A 141 -10.85 -17.73 -9.89
CA ALA A 141 -11.30 -18.97 -10.52
C ALA A 141 -12.16 -18.67 -11.75
N TYR A 142 -13.13 -17.76 -11.58
CA TYR A 142 -14.00 -17.30 -12.66
C TYR A 142 -13.24 -16.70 -13.85
N ILE A 143 -12.37 -15.71 -13.63
CA ILE A 143 -11.68 -15.05 -14.75
C ILE A 143 -10.63 -15.94 -15.44
N LYS A 144 -10.12 -16.96 -14.74
CA LYS A 144 -9.19 -17.96 -15.27
C LYS A 144 -9.91 -19.13 -15.92
N GLY A 145 -11.20 -19.32 -15.66
CA GLY A 145 -11.98 -20.45 -16.17
C GLY A 145 -11.55 -21.79 -15.56
N VAL A 146 -11.20 -21.79 -14.27
CA VAL A 146 -10.75 -22.96 -13.50
C VAL A 146 -11.59 -23.11 -12.23
N SER A 147 -11.48 -24.24 -11.53
CA SER A 147 -12.06 -24.37 -10.18
C SER A 147 -11.19 -23.65 -9.14
N SER A 148 -11.77 -23.28 -8.00
CA SER A 148 -11.03 -22.65 -6.89
C SER A 148 -9.90 -23.53 -6.35
N ASP A 149 -10.08 -24.85 -6.33
CA ASP A 149 -9.06 -25.83 -5.91
C ASP A 149 -7.85 -25.90 -6.86
N GLU A 150 -8.01 -25.46 -8.11
CA GLU A 150 -6.94 -25.41 -9.11
C GLU A 150 -6.16 -24.08 -9.09
N LEU A 151 -6.54 -23.14 -8.22
CA LEU A 151 -5.87 -21.84 -8.14
C LEU A 151 -4.48 -21.95 -7.52
N GLU A 152 -3.50 -21.56 -8.31
CA GLU A 152 -2.16 -21.26 -7.81
C GLU A 152 -2.20 -20.04 -6.91
N LYS A 153 -1.48 -20.09 -5.78
CA LYS A 153 -1.27 -18.92 -4.91
C LYS A 153 -0.48 -17.84 -5.65
N PHE A 154 -0.68 -16.59 -5.25
CA PHE A 154 0.20 -15.52 -5.71
C PHE A 154 1.64 -15.77 -5.26
N SER A 155 2.62 -15.29 -6.04
CA SER A 155 4.03 -15.39 -5.68
C SER A 155 4.30 -14.68 -4.34
N GLU A 156 4.85 -15.38 -3.34
CA GLU A 156 5.12 -14.84 -2.00
C GLU A 156 6.43 -14.04 -1.92
N ASP A 157 7.41 -14.32 -2.80
CA ASP A 157 8.77 -13.79 -2.68
C ASP A 157 9.09 -12.63 -3.63
N ARG A 158 9.63 -11.54 -3.07
CA ARG A 158 10.46 -10.55 -3.78
C ARG A 158 11.76 -10.20 -3.04
N ALA A 159 12.28 -11.12 -2.22
CA ALA A 159 13.55 -10.89 -1.54
C ALA A 159 14.65 -10.53 -2.56
N GLY A 160 15.26 -9.35 -2.38
CA GLY A 160 16.27 -8.84 -3.32
C GLY A 160 15.70 -7.95 -4.43
N SER A 161 14.47 -7.44 -4.28
CA SER A 161 13.90 -6.43 -5.16
C SER A 161 14.72 -5.15 -5.14
N LEU A 162 14.74 -4.43 -6.27
CA LEU A 162 15.37 -3.11 -6.39
C LEU A 162 14.75 -2.07 -5.44
N LEU A 163 13.60 -2.39 -4.82
CA LEU A 163 12.79 -1.52 -3.98
C LEU A 163 12.79 -1.93 -2.48
N ASP A 164 13.63 -2.90 -2.09
CA ASP A 164 13.72 -3.37 -0.70
C ASP A 164 14.54 -2.43 0.21
N GLY A 165 15.38 -1.59 -0.38
CA GLY A 165 16.22 -0.61 0.32
C GLY A 165 15.48 0.68 0.66
N VAL A 166 16.22 1.66 1.21
CA VAL A 166 15.69 3.01 1.43
C VAL A 166 15.56 3.71 0.08
N GLY A 167 14.34 4.06 -0.28
CA GLY A 167 14.02 4.82 -1.47
C GLY A 167 13.91 6.31 -1.20
N PHE A 168 14.03 7.12 -2.25
CA PHE A 168 13.76 8.56 -2.22
C PHE A 168 13.03 8.99 -3.49
N CYS A 169 12.03 9.85 -3.35
CA CYS A 169 11.17 10.35 -4.42
C CYS A 169 11.25 11.88 -4.47
N THR A 170 11.37 12.46 -5.67
CA THR A 170 11.55 13.92 -5.78
C THR A 170 10.29 14.74 -5.56
N TRP A 171 9.09 14.15 -5.61
CA TRP A 171 7.78 14.84 -5.66
C TRP A 171 7.59 15.93 -4.59
N SER A 172 7.37 15.55 -3.33
CA SER A 172 7.20 16.53 -2.24
C SER A 172 8.51 17.18 -1.81
N SER A 173 9.66 16.55 -2.14
CA SER A 173 10.98 17.06 -1.77
C SER A 173 11.36 18.34 -2.53
N LEU A 174 11.01 18.42 -3.82
CA LEU A 174 11.18 19.63 -4.62
C LEU A 174 9.98 20.57 -4.46
N GLY A 175 8.81 20.02 -4.12
CA GLY A 175 7.53 20.70 -4.05
C GLY A 175 6.66 20.37 -5.25
N GLU A 176 5.36 20.14 -5.01
CA GLU A 176 4.46 19.54 -6.02
C GLU A 176 4.21 20.42 -7.26
N ASP A 177 4.56 21.70 -7.19
CA ASP A 177 4.43 22.66 -8.30
C ASP A 177 5.80 23.03 -8.94
N ILE A 178 6.89 22.38 -8.53
CA ILE A 178 8.25 22.71 -8.95
C ILE A 178 8.80 21.61 -9.85
N HIS A 179 9.02 21.94 -11.12
CA HIS A 179 9.66 21.02 -12.05
C HIS A 179 11.14 20.83 -11.71
N PRO A 180 11.66 19.60 -11.83
CA PRO A 180 13.08 19.33 -11.63
C PRO A 180 13.92 20.06 -12.69
N ASN A 181 15.03 20.63 -12.25
CA ASN A 181 16.01 21.30 -13.10
C ASN A 181 17.42 21.03 -12.56
N GLN A 182 18.45 21.48 -13.27
CA GLN A 182 19.82 21.18 -12.86
C GLN A 182 20.18 21.71 -11.44
N GLU A 183 19.65 22.87 -11.06
CA GLU A 183 19.98 23.54 -9.79
C GLU A 183 19.32 22.84 -8.60
N ASN A 184 17.99 22.72 -8.62
CA ASN A 184 17.25 22.12 -7.50
C ASN A 184 17.59 20.63 -7.29
N MET A 185 17.90 19.89 -8.36
CA MET A 185 18.37 18.51 -8.25
C MET A 185 19.75 18.44 -7.59
N SER A 186 20.66 19.35 -7.94
CA SER A 186 21.99 19.38 -7.31
C SER A 186 21.91 19.74 -5.83
N GLU A 187 21.03 20.66 -5.45
CA GLU A 187 20.79 21.04 -4.05
C GLU A 187 20.22 19.86 -3.25
N LEU A 188 19.17 19.20 -3.77
CA LEU A 188 18.56 18.04 -3.14
C LEU A 188 19.57 16.90 -2.94
N LEU A 189 20.31 16.53 -3.99
CA LEU A 189 21.34 15.48 -3.89
C LEU A 189 22.44 15.85 -2.90
N THR A 190 22.77 17.14 -2.74
CA THR A 190 23.76 17.59 -1.75
C THR A 190 23.23 17.43 -0.32
N SER A 191 22.00 17.87 -0.07
CA SER A 191 21.35 17.75 1.24
C SER A 191 21.31 16.30 1.73
N LEU A 192 20.89 15.36 0.87
CA LEU A 192 20.77 13.94 1.24
C LEU A 192 22.12 13.32 1.61
N ILE A 193 23.20 13.74 0.94
CA ILE A 193 24.57 13.29 1.21
C ILE A 193 25.11 13.87 2.50
N GLU A 194 24.88 15.16 2.77
CA GLU A 194 25.32 15.82 4.01
C GLU A 194 24.68 15.22 5.26
N HIS A 195 23.46 14.68 5.14
CA HIS A 195 22.74 14.01 6.22
C HIS A 195 23.04 12.50 6.34
N ASN A 196 23.96 11.96 5.52
CA ASN A 196 24.33 10.54 5.48
C ASN A 196 23.14 9.58 5.28
N MET A 197 22.21 9.96 4.41
CA MET A 197 21.02 9.14 4.11
C MET A 197 21.42 7.95 3.23
N PRO A 198 21.14 6.68 3.64
CA PRO A 198 21.57 5.50 2.89
C PRO A 198 20.62 5.16 1.73
N ILE A 199 20.44 6.12 0.82
CA ILE A 199 19.52 6.02 -0.33
C ILE A 199 20.03 4.97 -1.32
N GLN A 200 19.24 3.92 -1.52
CA GLN A 200 19.52 2.80 -2.41
C GLN A 200 18.66 2.83 -3.67
N SER A 201 17.51 3.51 -3.62
CA SER A 201 16.62 3.68 -4.77
C SER A 201 16.21 5.14 -4.87
N PHE A 202 16.26 5.72 -6.07
CA PHE A 202 15.97 7.14 -6.29
C PHE A 202 14.99 7.30 -7.45
N ILE A 203 13.89 8.02 -7.24
CA ILE A 203 12.86 8.27 -8.26
C ILE A 203 12.92 9.74 -8.65
N LEU A 204 13.28 10.00 -9.91
CA LEU A 204 12.99 11.29 -10.55
C LEU A 204 11.51 11.32 -10.88
N ASP A 205 10.73 11.95 -9.99
CA ASP A 205 9.28 12.07 -10.10
C ASP A 205 8.86 13.12 -11.14
N ASP A 206 7.56 13.43 -11.26
CA ASP A 206 6.99 14.24 -12.35
C ASP A 206 7.71 15.58 -12.62
N GLY A 207 7.56 16.04 -13.85
CA GLY A 207 8.00 17.35 -14.31
C GLY A 207 9.20 17.31 -15.25
N TRP A 208 9.86 16.16 -15.40
CA TRP A 208 11.06 16.00 -16.25
C TRP A 208 10.77 15.88 -17.75
N HIS A 209 9.59 15.37 -18.12
CA HIS A 209 9.22 15.06 -19.51
C HIS A 209 9.20 16.29 -20.41
N ASN A 210 9.52 16.10 -21.69
CA ASN A 210 9.29 17.09 -22.73
C ASN A 210 7.81 17.09 -23.16
N GLN A 211 7.07 18.09 -22.68
CA GLN A 211 5.65 18.27 -22.97
C GLN A 211 5.41 19.58 -23.72
N LYS A 212 4.35 19.65 -24.53
CA LYS A 212 3.90 20.88 -25.18
C LYS A 212 2.41 21.14 -24.95
N THR A 213 2.07 22.40 -24.71
CA THR A 213 0.69 22.87 -24.76
C THR A 213 0.24 22.90 -26.22
N TYR A 214 -0.88 22.25 -26.53
CA TYR A 214 -1.45 22.22 -27.88
C TYR A 214 -2.86 22.80 -27.97
N ALA A 215 -3.52 23.04 -26.84
CA ALA A 215 -4.77 23.79 -26.77
C ALA A 215 -4.89 24.55 -25.45
N SER A 216 -5.57 25.69 -25.46
CA SER A 216 -5.89 26.46 -24.26
C SER A 216 -7.19 27.28 -24.42
N GLY A 217 -7.76 27.75 -23.31
CA GLY A 217 -8.92 28.65 -23.37
C GLY A 217 -9.41 29.20 -22.02
N ASP A 218 -10.40 30.10 -22.11
CA ASP A 218 -10.91 30.90 -20.97
C ASP A 218 -12.07 30.23 -20.21
N ALA A 219 -12.54 29.08 -20.67
CA ALA A 219 -13.79 28.46 -20.21
C ALA A 219 -13.71 27.71 -18.88
N SER A 220 -12.57 27.75 -18.16
CA SER A 220 -12.35 26.91 -16.97
C SER A 220 -12.41 27.71 -15.66
N PRO A 221 -13.12 27.21 -14.62
CA PRO A 221 -13.04 27.76 -13.27
C PRO A 221 -11.72 27.40 -12.55
N TYR A 222 -11.01 26.37 -13.00
CA TYR A 222 -9.67 26.03 -12.52
C TYR A 222 -8.62 26.73 -13.38
N ARG A 223 -7.85 27.61 -12.75
CA ARG A 223 -6.83 28.45 -13.36
C ARG A 223 -5.48 27.74 -13.29
N CYS A 224 -4.81 27.56 -14.43
CA CYS A 224 -3.40 27.17 -14.42
C CYS A 224 -2.61 28.15 -13.53
N LYS A 225 -1.99 27.67 -12.45
CA LYS A 225 -1.19 28.47 -11.51
C LYS A 225 0.29 28.51 -11.86
N THR A 226 0.73 27.66 -12.79
CA THR A 226 2.13 27.49 -13.20
C THR A 226 2.29 27.83 -14.69
N GLY A 227 3.50 28.20 -15.12
CA GLY A 227 3.79 28.60 -16.51
C GLY A 227 3.89 30.11 -16.77
N PRO A 228 4.07 30.51 -18.06
CA PRO A 228 4.16 31.91 -18.49
C PRO A 228 3.00 32.75 -17.96
N GLU A 229 3.28 33.97 -17.49
CA GLU A 229 2.32 34.84 -16.80
C GLU A 229 1.07 35.14 -17.63
N ASP A 230 1.23 35.27 -18.94
CA ASP A 230 0.18 35.49 -19.93
C ASP A 230 -0.74 34.28 -20.14
N MET A 231 -0.29 33.09 -19.76
CA MET A 231 -1.09 31.86 -19.85
C MET A 231 -1.68 31.42 -18.50
N ARG A 232 -1.26 32.04 -17.39
CA ARG A 232 -1.84 31.78 -16.07
C ARG A 232 -3.32 32.19 -16.08
N GLY A 233 -4.19 31.33 -15.56
CA GLY A 233 -5.62 31.61 -15.57
C GLY A 233 -6.44 30.97 -16.69
N THR A 234 -5.81 30.34 -17.68
CA THR A 234 -6.50 29.58 -18.75
C THR A 234 -6.42 28.08 -18.46
N TRP A 235 -7.37 27.28 -18.97
CA TRP A 235 -7.15 25.83 -19.06
C TRP A 235 -6.19 25.54 -20.20
N GLN A 236 -5.42 24.46 -20.07
CA GLN A 236 -4.44 24.04 -21.08
C GLN A 236 -4.50 22.52 -21.23
N LEU A 237 -4.49 22.06 -22.48
CA LEU A 237 -4.16 20.68 -22.80
C LEU A 237 -2.68 20.58 -23.13
N ARG A 238 -1.98 19.73 -22.39
CA ARG A 238 -0.55 19.45 -22.62
C ARG A 238 -0.42 18.04 -23.15
N GLY A 239 0.57 17.76 -23.98
CA GLY A 239 0.80 16.39 -24.46
C GLY A 239 2.27 16.04 -24.43
N LEU A 240 2.58 14.76 -24.24
CA LEU A 240 3.93 14.22 -24.42
C LEU A 240 4.39 14.54 -25.84
N TYR A 241 5.54 15.21 -25.97
CA TYR A 241 6.04 15.63 -27.27
C TYR A 241 7.03 14.63 -27.87
N ASP A 242 7.93 14.09 -27.08
CA ASP A 242 8.84 13.00 -27.46
C ASP A 242 9.28 12.25 -26.19
N PHE A 243 10.22 11.32 -26.32
CA PHE A 243 10.71 10.53 -25.18
C PHE A 243 11.78 11.26 -24.34
N ASP A 244 12.21 12.45 -24.75
CA ASP A 244 13.32 13.15 -24.12
C ASP A 244 12.86 13.98 -22.90
N ALA A 245 13.83 14.43 -22.10
CA ALA A 245 13.62 15.38 -21.03
C ALA A 245 13.51 16.82 -21.57
N HIS A 246 12.84 17.69 -20.81
CA HIS A 246 12.86 19.11 -21.13
C HIS A 246 14.26 19.73 -20.93
N ALA A 247 14.55 20.81 -21.66
CA ALA A 247 15.88 21.44 -21.66
C ALA A 247 16.37 21.97 -20.29
N ARG A 248 15.48 22.28 -19.34
CA ARG A 248 15.88 22.80 -18.00
C ARG A 248 16.59 21.75 -17.11
N LEU A 249 16.55 20.47 -17.47
CA LEU A 249 17.38 19.44 -16.82
C LEU A 249 18.84 19.50 -17.24
N GLY A 250 19.16 20.33 -18.23
CA GLY A 250 20.50 20.55 -18.74
C GLY A 250 20.91 19.54 -19.82
N GLU A 251 22.16 19.66 -20.26
CA GLU A 251 22.75 18.75 -21.24
C GLU A 251 22.75 17.31 -20.72
N ASN A 252 22.40 16.35 -21.59
CA ASN A 252 22.20 14.92 -21.29
C ASN A 252 20.99 14.59 -20.39
N GLY A 253 20.12 15.56 -20.07
CA GLY A 253 18.78 15.33 -19.51
C GLY A 253 18.74 14.34 -18.34
N VAL A 254 17.90 13.30 -18.46
CA VAL A 254 17.73 12.23 -17.45
C VAL A 254 19.05 11.54 -17.11
N LYS A 255 19.89 11.26 -18.11
CA LYS A 255 21.14 10.50 -17.92
C LYS A 255 22.08 11.18 -16.92
N LYS A 256 22.19 12.51 -16.98
CA LYS A 256 23.03 13.27 -16.05
C LYS A 256 22.54 13.13 -14.60
N VAL A 257 21.22 13.18 -14.39
CA VAL A 257 20.61 12.99 -13.07
C VAL A 257 20.88 11.58 -12.56
N VAL A 258 20.68 10.57 -13.40
CA VAL A 258 20.94 9.16 -13.08
C VAL A 258 22.40 8.94 -12.68
N GLU A 259 23.34 9.40 -13.50
CA GLU A 259 24.79 9.24 -13.25
C GLU A 259 25.19 9.92 -11.93
N GLU A 260 24.67 11.12 -11.66
CA GLU A 260 25.00 11.86 -10.45
C GLU A 260 24.39 11.22 -9.19
N ALA A 261 23.14 10.77 -9.25
CA ALA A 261 22.50 10.05 -8.15
C ALA A 261 23.26 8.76 -7.82
N LYS A 262 23.56 7.93 -8.83
CA LYS A 262 24.33 6.69 -8.65
C LYS A 262 25.72 6.95 -8.08
N ARG A 263 26.43 7.95 -8.60
CA ARG A 263 27.78 8.31 -8.16
C ARG A 263 27.80 8.83 -6.72
N ARG A 264 26.89 9.73 -6.34
CA ARG A 264 26.86 10.34 -5.01
C ARG A 264 26.37 9.37 -3.94
N PHE A 265 25.23 8.71 -4.16
CA PHE A 265 24.64 7.80 -3.18
C PHE A 265 25.45 6.50 -3.03
N GLY A 266 26.09 6.02 -4.10
CA GLY A 266 26.89 4.79 -4.06
C GLY A 266 28.08 4.86 -3.09
N GLN A 267 28.49 6.06 -2.68
CA GLN A 267 29.57 6.32 -1.73
C GLN A 267 29.11 6.41 -0.27
N GLN A 268 27.79 6.41 -0.02
CA GLN A 268 27.23 6.51 1.31
C GLN A 268 27.37 5.20 2.09
N ASP A 269 27.62 5.34 3.39
CA ASP A 269 27.57 4.24 4.33
C ASP A 269 26.16 3.61 4.31
N GLY A 270 26.08 2.28 4.33
CA GLY A 270 24.81 1.57 4.18
C GLY A 270 24.33 1.33 2.73
N VAL A 271 24.95 1.91 1.68
CA VAL A 271 24.51 1.71 0.28
C VAL A 271 25.36 0.67 -0.46
N LYS A 272 26.69 0.81 -0.42
CA LYS A 272 27.68 -0.12 -1.02
C LYS A 272 27.63 -0.25 -2.55
N GLY A 273 27.51 0.88 -3.24
CA GLY A 273 27.75 0.97 -4.69
C GLY A 273 26.60 0.51 -5.61
N GLU A 274 25.51 -0.04 -5.08
CA GLU A 274 24.32 -0.39 -5.88
C GLU A 274 23.19 0.59 -5.56
N VAL A 275 22.99 1.54 -6.47
CA VAL A 275 21.91 2.54 -6.44
C VAL A 275 21.06 2.33 -7.68
N ASN A 276 19.76 2.11 -7.46
CA ASN A 276 18.79 1.98 -8.54
C ASN A 276 18.10 3.31 -8.78
N VAL A 277 18.01 3.74 -10.03
CA VAL A 277 17.31 4.98 -10.37
C VAL A 277 16.09 4.68 -11.21
N GLY A 278 14.92 5.12 -10.72
CA GLY A 278 13.66 5.06 -11.44
C GLY A 278 13.23 6.43 -11.94
N VAL A 279 12.32 6.42 -12.91
CA VAL A 279 11.63 7.64 -13.35
C VAL A 279 10.13 7.44 -13.24
N TRP A 280 9.44 8.52 -12.91
CA TRP A 280 8.00 8.60 -13.01
C TRP A 280 7.56 8.82 -14.45
N LEU A 281 6.44 8.22 -14.88
CA LEU A 281 5.73 8.50 -16.13
C LEU A 281 4.24 8.16 -15.97
N ALA A 282 3.40 8.48 -16.96
CA ALA A 282 1.96 8.22 -16.89
C ALA A 282 1.41 7.46 -18.13
N LEU A 283 0.41 6.59 -17.93
CA LEU A 283 -0.15 5.72 -18.99
C LEU A 283 -1.00 6.46 -20.01
N THR A 284 -2.00 7.20 -19.55
CA THR A 284 -2.94 7.96 -20.39
C THR A 284 -3.19 9.30 -19.76
N GLY A 285 -2.36 10.24 -20.16
CA GLY A 285 -2.29 11.50 -19.46
C GLY A 285 -1.80 11.37 -18.03
N GLY A 286 -1.71 12.52 -17.36
CA GLY A 286 -1.14 12.80 -16.05
C GLY A 286 -1.21 14.32 -15.94
N TYR A 287 -0.13 15.01 -15.58
CA TYR A 287 -0.02 16.46 -15.82
C TYR A 287 -0.14 16.87 -17.33
N TRP A 288 -0.35 15.91 -18.24
CA TRP A 288 -0.66 16.08 -19.68
C TRP A 288 -1.81 15.14 -20.13
N ASP A 289 -2.25 15.20 -21.38
CA ASP A 289 -3.52 14.66 -21.92
C ASP A 289 -3.27 13.69 -23.10
N GLY A 290 -2.38 12.72 -22.89
CA GLY A 290 -1.89 11.82 -23.92
C GLY A 290 -0.73 12.41 -24.74
N ILE A 291 -0.61 12.03 -26.01
CA ILE A 291 0.46 12.49 -26.90
C ILE A 291 0.05 13.82 -27.55
N CYS A 292 0.99 14.76 -27.68
CA CYS A 292 0.73 16.00 -28.40
C CYS A 292 0.39 15.69 -29.88
N PRO A 293 -0.69 16.24 -30.48
CA PRO A 293 -1.06 15.95 -31.88
C PRO A 293 0.02 16.34 -32.91
N ASP A 294 0.88 17.30 -32.57
CA ASP A 294 2.01 17.75 -33.41
C ASP A 294 3.32 16.99 -33.10
N SER A 295 3.25 15.95 -32.26
CA SER A 295 4.41 15.15 -31.88
C SER A 295 4.89 14.27 -33.04
N PRO A 296 6.22 14.09 -33.22
CA PRO A 296 6.75 13.06 -34.12
C PRO A 296 6.31 11.64 -33.75
N LEU A 297 5.88 11.40 -32.50
CA LEU A 297 5.40 10.10 -32.05
C LEU A 297 4.09 9.70 -32.76
N ILE A 298 3.25 10.68 -33.15
CA ILE A 298 1.96 10.42 -33.81
C ILE A 298 2.16 9.61 -35.10
N GLY A 299 3.04 10.10 -35.99
CA GLY A 299 3.34 9.39 -37.24
C GLY A 299 4.15 8.11 -37.02
N ARG A 300 5.05 8.09 -36.03
CA ARG A 300 5.93 6.95 -35.76
C ARG A 300 5.19 5.71 -35.24
N TYR A 301 4.13 5.89 -34.46
CA TYR A 301 3.37 4.78 -33.85
C TYR A 301 1.90 4.76 -34.28
N ASN A 302 1.57 5.46 -35.36
CA ASN A 302 0.21 5.55 -35.89
C ASN A 302 -0.82 5.93 -34.80
N CYS A 303 -0.45 6.86 -33.92
CA CYS A 303 -1.33 7.27 -32.83
C CYS A 303 -2.59 7.90 -33.39
N LYS A 304 -3.73 7.60 -32.75
CA LYS A 304 -5.05 8.06 -33.20
C LYS A 304 -5.82 8.69 -32.04
N PRO A 305 -6.84 9.52 -32.33
CA PRO A 305 -7.66 10.13 -31.30
C PRO A 305 -8.61 9.11 -30.67
N TYR A 306 -8.65 9.06 -29.35
CA TYR A 306 -9.62 8.31 -28.55
C TYR A 306 -10.52 9.30 -27.80
N PRO A 307 -11.86 9.22 -27.97
CA PRO A 307 -12.77 10.02 -27.17
C PRO A 307 -12.63 9.71 -25.68
N VAL A 308 -12.71 10.74 -24.84
CA VAL A 308 -12.73 10.61 -23.38
C VAL A 308 -13.93 11.35 -22.81
N SER A 309 -14.53 10.80 -21.75
CA SER A 309 -15.72 11.37 -21.13
C SER A 309 -15.75 11.15 -19.61
N ARG A 310 -16.01 12.22 -18.86
CA ARG A 310 -16.28 12.13 -17.41
C ARG A 310 -17.55 11.33 -17.10
N ASP A 311 -18.49 11.20 -18.05
CA ASP A 311 -19.70 10.39 -17.89
C ASP A 311 -19.40 8.91 -17.57
N ARG A 312 -18.17 8.47 -17.79
CA ARG A 312 -17.69 7.11 -17.48
C ARG A 312 -17.33 6.90 -16.00
N ILE A 313 -17.18 7.97 -15.24
CA ILE A 313 -16.98 7.96 -13.79
C ILE A 313 -17.96 8.99 -13.19
N PRO A 314 -19.25 8.65 -13.05
CA PRO A 314 -20.28 9.59 -12.63
C PRO A 314 -20.03 10.11 -11.20
N GLY A 315 -20.64 11.25 -10.87
CA GLY A 315 -20.57 11.85 -9.54
C GLY A 315 -19.22 12.49 -9.15
N MET A 316 -18.18 12.28 -9.96
CA MET A 316 -16.85 12.79 -9.69
C MET A 316 -16.76 14.33 -9.83
N ALA A 317 -16.12 14.98 -8.85
CA ALA A 317 -15.84 16.41 -8.91
C ALA A 317 -14.90 16.77 -10.07
N ASN A 318 -14.97 18.01 -10.55
CA ASN A 318 -14.03 18.53 -11.55
C ASN A 318 -12.69 18.80 -10.87
N VAL A 319 -11.81 17.79 -10.89
CA VAL A 319 -10.44 17.82 -10.34
C VAL A 319 -9.39 17.71 -11.47
N PRO A 320 -8.16 18.25 -11.28
CA PRO A 320 -7.05 18.16 -12.25
C PRO A 320 -6.94 16.75 -12.83
N PHE A 321 -6.48 16.63 -14.08
CA PHE A 321 -6.27 15.34 -14.76
C PHE A 321 -7.55 14.64 -15.23
N THR A 322 -8.65 15.39 -15.39
CA THR A 322 -9.91 14.89 -15.95
C THR A 322 -10.39 15.71 -17.15
N PRO A 323 -11.14 15.09 -18.08
CA PRO A 323 -11.94 15.80 -19.09
C PRO A 323 -12.96 16.77 -18.50
N GLY A 324 -13.18 16.78 -17.18
CA GLY A 324 -14.12 17.67 -16.49
C GLY A 324 -13.85 19.16 -16.70
N TYR A 325 -12.63 19.55 -17.07
CA TYR A 325 -12.30 20.95 -17.44
C TYR A 325 -12.46 21.27 -18.91
N LEU A 326 -12.77 20.26 -19.73
CA LEU A 326 -13.12 20.47 -21.13
C LEU A 326 -14.60 20.81 -21.24
N PRO A 327 -15.01 21.59 -22.25
CA PRO A 327 -16.41 21.90 -22.50
C PRO A 327 -17.27 20.62 -22.53
N GLY A 328 -18.24 20.52 -21.62
CA GLY A 328 -19.14 19.38 -21.51
C GLY A 328 -18.53 18.11 -20.90
N GLY A 329 -17.35 18.17 -20.30
CA GLY A 329 -16.73 17.01 -19.65
C GLY A 329 -16.18 15.97 -20.64
N LYS A 330 -15.94 16.37 -21.89
CA LYS A 330 -15.59 15.49 -23.01
C LYS A 330 -14.38 16.02 -23.76
N GLY A 331 -13.55 15.10 -24.24
CA GLY A 331 -12.30 15.42 -24.92
C GLY A 331 -11.78 14.30 -25.79
N VAL A 332 -10.51 14.41 -26.16
CA VAL A 332 -9.79 13.42 -26.95
C VAL A 332 -8.38 13.27 -26.40
N TYR A 333 -7.95 12.03 -26.19
CA TYR A 333 -6.54 11.68 -25.98
C TYR A 333 -5.96 11.07 -27.26
N TRP A 334 -4.76 11.48 -27.65
CA TRP A 334 -4.03 10.84 -28.74
C TRP A 334 -3.12 9.77 -28.17
N LEU A 335 -3.34 8.52 -28.58
CA LEU A 335 -2.70 7.35 -27.99
C LEU A 335 -2.28 6.37 -29.10
N PRO A 336 -1.24 5.54 -28.89
CA PRO A 336 -0.94 4.44 -29.80
C PRO A 336 -2.10 3.43 -29.76
N PRO A 337 -2.54 2.90 -30.91
CA PRO A 337 -3.57 1.87 -30.92
C PRO A 337 -3.07 0.55 -30.30
N PRO A 338 -3.97 -0.36 -29.88
CA PRO A 338 -3.61 -1.63 -29.24
C PRO A 338 -2.45 -2.38 -29.90
N GLU A 339 -2.47 -2.50 -31.21
CA GLU A 339 -1.47 -3.19 -32.03
C GLU A 339 -0.08 -2.52 -32.06
N GLU A 340 0.00 -1.23 -31.75
CA GLU A 340 1.24 -0.43 -31.76
C GLU A 340 1.78 -0.13 -30.36
N SER A 341 0.92 -0.23 -29.34
CA SER A 341 1.26 0.13 -27.96
C SER A 341 2.44 -0.66 -27.37
N LEU A 342 2.62 -1.94 -27.72
CA LEU A 342 3.80 -2.70 -27.28
C LEU A 342 5.10 -2.12 -27.84
N ARG A 343 5.13 -1.76 -29.13
CA ARG A 343 6.31 -1.14 -29.76
C ARG A 343 6.57 0.23 -29.14
N PHE A 344 5.52 1.03 -28.93
CA PHE A 344 5.62 2.33 -28.28
C PHE A 344 6.29 2.24 -26.91
N TRP A 345 5.79 1.37 -26.01
CA TRP A 345 6.35 1.22 -24.67
C TRP A 345 7.76 0.64 -24.70
N THR A 346 8.01 -0.37 -25.52
CA THR A 346 9.33 -1.01 -25.63
C THR A 346 10.39 0.00 -26.07
N ASP A 347 10.13 0.78 -27.12
CA ASP A 347 11.08 1.78 -27.63
C ASP A 347 11.36 2.86 -26.57
N TRP A 348 10.34 3.32 -25.84
CA TRP A 348 10.53 4.30 -24.77
C TRP A 348 11.35 3.72 -23.61
N PHE A 349 11.05 2.50 -23.19
CA PHE A 349 11.75 1.86 -22.08
C PHE A 349 13.19 1.52 -22.42
N VAL A 350 13.47 1.07 -23.65
CA VAL A 350 14.84 0.89 -24.15
C VAL A 350 15.60 2.21 -24.14
N TYR A 351 14.96 3.31 -24.55
CA TYR A 351 15.57 4.64 -24.46
C TYR A 351 15.92 5.01 -23.01
N LEU A 352 14.99 4.83 -22.05
CA LEU A 352 15.22 5.11 -20.63
C LEU A 352 16.32 4.21 -20.04
N LYS A 353 16.34 2.92 -20.39
CA LYS A 353 17.40 1.99 -19.97
C LYS A 353 18.77 2.46 -20.48
N ALA A 354 18.84 3.01 -21.68
CA ALA A 354 20.07 3.60 -22.23
C ALA A 354 20.51 4.89 -21.50
N GLN A 355 19.59 5.60 -20.82
CA GLN A 355 19.92 6.69 -19.90
C GLN A 355 20.36 6.19 -18.51
N GLY A 356 20.34 4.88 -18.27
CA GLY A 356 20.74 4.25 -17.01
C GLY A 356 19.61 4.04 -16.00
N VAL A 357 18.35 4.21 -16.40
CA VAL A 357 17.17 3.92 -15.57
C VAL A 357 17.04 2.41 -15.30
N ASP A 358 16.61 2.05 -14.09
CA ASP A 358 16.54 0.67 -13.60
C ASP A 358 15.10 0.18 -13.37
N PHE A 359 14.17 1.07 -13.03
CA PHE A 359 12.77 0.74 -12.74
C PHE A 359 11.85 1.93 -13.05
N LEU A 360 10.53 1.73 -12.98
CA LEU A 360 9.54 2.76 -13.30
C LEU A 360 8.57 3.00 -12.12
N LYS A 361 8.11 4.23 -11.98
CA LYS A 361 6.86 4.57 -11.26
C LYS A 361 5.86 5.04 -12.32
N VAL A 362 4.74 4.33 -12.44
CA VAL A 362 3.75 4.60 -13.50
C VAL A 362 2.47 5.08 -12.87
N ASP A 363 2.06 6.28 -13.22
CA ASP A 363 0.94 7.00 -12.62
C ASP A 363 -0.23 7.20 -13.59
N ASN A 364 -1.27 7.82 -13.07
CA ASN A 364 -2.54 8.14 -13.71
C ASN A 364 -3.18 6.98 -14.49
N GLN A 365 -3.02 5.75 -14.00
CA GLN A 365 -3.56 4.56 -14.66
C GLN A 365 -5.10 4.49 -14.52
N GLY A 366 -5.66 5.06 -13.45
CA GLY A 366 -7.11 5.17 -13.24
C GLY A 366 -7.82 5.92 -14.36
N SER A 367 -7.20 6.97 -14.90
CA SER A 367 -7.78 7.77 -15.98
C SER A 367 -8.05 6.98 -17.27
N LEU A 368 -7.51 5.76 -17.41
CA LEU A 368 -7.88 4.84 -18.48
C LEU A 368 -9.40 4.61 -18.55
N SER A 369 -10.10 4.59 -17.41
CA SER A 369 -11.55 4.36 -17.38
C SER A 369 -12.37 5.48 -18.05
N LEU A 370 -11.76 6.65 -18.28
CA LEU A 370 -12.36 7.78 -19.00
C LEU A 370 -12.41 7.57 -20.51
N LEU A 371 -11.60 6.65 -21.05
CA LEU A 371 -11.65 6.28 -22.47
C LEU A 371 -13.05 5.79 -22.82
N ASP A 372 -13.64 6.42 -23.82
CA ASP A 372 -15.03 6.24 -24.19
C ASP A 372 -15.18 5.27 -25.38
N GLY A 373 -16.32 4.58 -25.41
CA GLY A 373 -16.64 3.58 -26.42
C GLY A 373 -15.88 2.26 -26.28
N VAL A 374 -16.26 1.29 -27.12
CA VAL A 374 -15.68 -0.06 -27.12
C VAL A 374 -14.17 -0.02 -27.41
N GLU A 375 -13.75 0.72 -28.44
CA GLU A 375 -12.32 0.90 -28.77
C GLU A 375 -11.53 1.54 -27.62
N GLY A 376 -12.17 2.42 -26.83
CA GLY A 376 -11.54 3.04 -25.66
C GLY A 376 -11.23 2.02 -24.57
N VAL A 377 -12.16 1.11 -24.27
CA VAL A 377 -11.96 0.04 -23.29
C VAL A 377 -10.93 -0.98 -23.78
N GLU A 378 -10.94 -1.32 -25.07
CA GLU A 378 -9.90 -2.16 -25.68
C GLU A 378 -8.51 -1.52 -25.56
N CYS A 379 -8.42 -0.22 -25.82
CA CYS A 379 -7.20 0.56 -25.65
C CYS A 379 -6.73 0.56 -24.18
N GLN A 380 -7.64 0.71 -23.22
CA GLN A 380 -7.34 0.61 -21.78
C GLN A 380 -6.68 -0.73 -21.42
N HIS A 381 -7.26 -1.85 -21.84
CA HIS A 381 -6.69 -3.17 -21.58
C HIS A 381 -5.31 -3.34 -22.25
N ALA A 382 -5.19 -2.94 -23.51
CA ALA A 382 -3.96 -3.12 -24.28
C ALA A 382 -2.81 -2.26 -23.74
N LEU A 383 -3.06 -0.98 -23.43
CA LEU A 383 -2.01 -0.07 -22.95
C LEU A 383 -1.36 -0.59 -21.66
N TRP A 384 -2.16 -1.02 -20.68
CA TRP A 384 -1.63 -1.53 -19.43
C TRP A 384 -0.87 -2.86 -19.64
N LYS A 385 -1.51 -3.82 -20.32
CA LYS A 385 -0.92 -5.14 -20.58
C LYS A 385 0.42 -5.03 -21.33
N ASN A 386 0.46 -4.20 -22.37
CA ASN A 386 1.65 -4.03 -23.19
C ASN A 386 2.72 -3.18 -22.49
N MET A 387 2.33 -2.26 -21.60
CA MET A 387 3.28 -1.55 -20.74
C MET A 387 3.98 -2.52 -19.78
N VAL A 388 3.22 -3.39 -19.10
CA VAL A 388 3.81 -4.41 -18.21
C VAL A 388 4.72 -5.35 -18.99
N ALA A 389 4.28 -5.86 -20.14
CA ALA A 389 5.10 -6.73 -20.98
C ALA A 389 6.40 -6.06 -21.46
N ALA A 390 6.33 -4.79 -21.88
CA ALA A 390 7.51 -4.02 -22.28
C ALA A 390 8.46 -3.78 -21.09
N SER A 391 7.91 -3.47 -19.91
CA SER A 391 8.71 -3.27 -18.71
C SER A 391 9.41 -4.55 -18.28
N ASP A 392 8.70 -5.68 -18.25
CA ASP A 392 9.26 -6.99 -17.94
C ASP A 392 10.41 -7.36 -18.89
N GLN A 393 10.26 -7.03 -20.18
CA GLN A 393 11.29 -7.26 -21.19
C GLN A 393 12.55 -6.40 -20.98
N VAL A 394 12.40 -5.14 -20.55
CA VAL A 394 13.51 -4.17 -20.51
C VAL A 394 14.15 -4.06 -19.13
N PHE A 395 13.34 -4.02 -18.07
CA PHE A 395 13.77 -3.82 -16.69
C PHE A 395 13.70 -5.10 -15.86
N GLY A 396 12.98 -6.12 -16.31
CA GLY A 396 12.68 -7.32 -15.53
C GLY A 396 11.39 -7.19 -14.72
N LYS A 397 10.88 -8.34 -14.27
CA LYS A 397 9.57 -8.43 -13.62
C LYS A 397 9.53 -7.73 -12.28
N GLY A 398 8.40 -7.11 -11.96
CA GLY A 398 8.17 -6.46 -10.67
C GLY A 398 8.91 -5.14 -10.46
N ASN A 399 9.56 -4.59 -11.51
CA ASN A 399 10.29 -3.32 -11.46
C ASN A 399 9.42 -2.12 -11.89
N VAL A 400 8.11 -2.21 -11.63
CA VAL A 400 7.16 -1.10 -11.79
C VAL A 400 6.41 -0.88 -10.49
N ILE A 401 6.35 0.38 -10.05
CA ILE A 401 5.44 0.86 -9.01
C ILE A 401 4.19 1.37 -9.72
N HIS A 402 3.05 0.68 -9.53
CA HIS A 402 1.77 1.09 -10.09
C HIS A 402 1.07 2.06 -9.14
N CYS A 403 0.86 3.28 -9.59
CA CYS A 403 0.33 4.36 -8.78
C CYS A 403 -0.84 5.02 -9.51
N MET A 404 -1.71 5.72 -8.76
CA MET A 404 -2.92 6.35 -9.30
C MET A 404 -3.80 5.38 -10.08
N SER A 405 -3.80 4.12 -9.66
CA SER A 405 -4.25 2.98 -10.46
C SER A 405 -5.54 2.36 -9.94
N HIS A 406 -6.37 3.11 -9.20
CA HIS A 406 -7.62 2.58 -8.68
C HIS A 406 -8.71 2.68 -9.75
N HIS A 407 -9.04 1.55 -10.36
CA HIS A 407 -10.10 1.41 -11.37
C HIS A 407 -10.60 -0.04 -11.44
N GLU A 408 -11.63 -0.28 -12.26
CA GLU A 408 -12.38 -1.53 -12.36
C GLU A 408 -11.48 -2.77 -12.50
N THR A 409 -10.58 -2.75 -13.48
CA THR A 409 -9.72 -3.90 -13.78
C THR A 409 -8.58 -4.10 -12.78
N MET A 410 -8.22 -3.07 -12.02
CA MET A 410 -7.21 -3.15 -10.97
C MET A 410 -7.81 -3.58 -9.63
N TRP A 411 -9.01 -3.10 -9.29
CA TRP A 411 -9.68 -3.39 -8.02
C TRP A 411 -10.38 -4.75 -8.03
N GLY A 412 -11.05 -5.07 -9.13
CA GLY A 412 -11.83 -6.31 -9.30
C GLY A 412 -11.82 -6.75 -10.74
N GLY A 413 -10.65 -7.09 -11.28
CA GLY A 413 -10.57 -7.61 -12.63
C GLY A 413 -9.20 -8.15 -12.99
N VAL A 414 -8.98 -8.31 -14.29
CA VAL A 414 -7.86 -9.08 -14.84
C VAL A 414 -6.46 -8.63 -14.42
N GLN A 415 -6.30 -7.38 -13.98
CA GLN A 415 -5.01 -6.85 -13.51
C GLN A 415 -4.80 -7.21 -12.03
N GLY A 416 -5.69 -6.77 -11.13
CA GLY A 416 -5.56 -7.02 -9.69
C GLY A 416 -5.72 -8.48 -9.28
N LEU A 417 -6.56 -9.24 -9.99
CA LEU A 417 -6.73 -10.68 -9.77
C LEU A 417 -5.57 -11.51 -10.37
N GLY A 418 -4.57 -10.83 -10.97
CA GLY A 418 -3.31 -11.42 -11.44
C GLY A 418 -3.46 -12.31 -12.67
N LYS A 419 -4.49 -12.11 -13.51
CA LYS A 419 -4.61 -12.84 -14.79
C LYS A 419 -3.57 -12.37 -15.78
N VAL A 420 -3.31 -11.06 -15.85
CA VAL A 420 -2.31 -10.50 -16.79
C VAL A 420 -0.87 -10.83 -16.36
N THR A 421 -0.60 -10.83 -15.04
CA THR A 421 0.74 -11.11 -14.47
C THR A 421 0.97 -12.59 -14.15
N ASN A 422 0.04 -13.48 -14.50
CA ASN A 422 0.09 -14.91 -14.16
C ASN A 422 0.35 -15.19 -12.67
N GLY A 423 -0.29 -14.42 -11.78
CA GLY A 423 -0.15 -14.59 -10.34
C GLY A 423 1.11 -13.98 -9.73
N GLU A 424 1.95 -13.31 -10.52
CA GLU A 424 3.06 -12.53 -9.96
C GLU A 424 2.55 -11.23 -9.34
N ARG A 425 3.01 -10.94 -8.13
CA ARG A 425 2.64 -9.70 -7.42
C ARG A 425 3.45 -8.52 -7.95
N PHE A 426 2.81 -7.35 -8.07
CA PHE A 426 3.45 -6.06 -8.47
C PHE A 426 3.29 -4.98 -7.38
N VAL A 427 4.19 -4.00 -7.32
CA VAL A 427 4.10 -2.93 -6.29
C VAL A 427 2.97 -2.02 -6.68
N TRP A 428 2.07 -1.73 -5.75
CA TRP A 428 0.89 -0.92 -6.03
C TRP A 428 0.57 0.03 -4.88
N ARG A 429 0.40 1.32 -5.20
CA ARG A 429 0.09 2.36 -4.23
C ARG A 429 -1.35 2.27 -3.75
N ASN A 430 -1.50 2.05 -2.45
CA ASN A 430 -2.77 1.69 -1.82
C ASN A 430 -3.63 2.90 -1.36
N SER A 431 -3.11 4.11 -1.52
CA SER A 431 -3.77 5.37 -1.13
C SER A 431 -3.55 6.51 -2.13
N ASP A 432 -4.31 7.59 -1.93
CA ASP A 432 -3.96 8.92 -2.46
C ASP A 432 -2.64 9.42 -1.85
N ASP A 433 -2.11 10.53 -2.38
CA ASP A 433 -0.85 11.14 -1.97
C ASP A 433 -0.79 11.35 -0.43
N PHE A 434 0.29 10.88 0.17
CA PHE A 434 0.82 11.41 1.42
C PHE A 434 1.37 12.82 1.15
N GLY A 435 1.16 13.77 2.05
CA GLY A 435 1.61 15.15 1.82
C GLY A 435 0.52 16.19 1.60
N LEU A 436 -0.76 15.82 1.70
CA LEU A 436 -1.89 16.68 1.33
C LEU A 436 -2.31 17.69 2.41
N ILE A 437 -1.41 18.06 3.34
CA ILE A 437 -1.67 19.09 4.34
C ILE A 437 -2.06 20.41 3.67
N GLY A 438 -3.21 20.96 4.09
CA GLY A 438 -3.78 22.19 3.53
C GLY A 438 -4.44 22.01 2.15
N LYS A 439 -4.45 20.79 1.59
CA LYS A 439 -5.14 20.43 0.33
C LYS A 439 -6.38 19.57 0.57
N LYS A 440 -6.42 18.80 1.66
CA LYS A 440 -7.57 18.02 2.12
C LYS A 440 -7.79 18.22 3.62
N ASP A 441 -9.02 17.98 4.05
CA ASP A 441 -9.37 17.85 5.46
C ASP A 441 -8.86 16.51 5.98
N ASN A 442 -8.38 16.48 7.23
CA ASN A 442 -7.92 15.28 7.96
C ASN A 442 -6.92 14.39 7.17
N PRO A 443 -5.90 14.95 6.49
CA PRO A 443 -5.13 14.22 5.48
C PRO A 443 -4.31 13.07 6.07
N ASP A 444 -3.79 13.20 7.30
CA ASP A 444 -3.01 12.16 7.95
C ASP A 444 -3.86 10.96 8.36
N GLN A 445 -4.99 11.23 9.05
CA GLN A 445 -5.95 10.22 9.48
C GLN A 445 -6.57 9.51 8.29
N GLN A 446 -7.00 10.26 7.28
CA GLN A 446 -7.54 9.70 6.04
C GLN A 446 -6.50 8.81 5.36
N HIS A 447 -5.23 9.22 5.27
CA HIS A 447 -4.18 8.42 4.65
C HIS A 447 -3.97 7.07 5.36
N ILE A 448 -3.91 7.07 6.70
CA ILE A 448 -3.79 5.83 7.50
C ILE A 448 -5.04 4.97 7.34
N PHE A 449 -6.22 5.57 7.47
CA PHE A 449 -7.49 4.87 7.33
C PHE A 449 -7.65 4.25 5.94
N THR A 450 -7.37 5.00 4.86
CA THR A 450 -7.48 4.50 3.48
C THR A 450 -6.53 3.33 3.25
N ASN A 451 -5.28 3.41 3.72
CA ASN A 451 -4.36 2.28 3.61
C ASN A 451 -4.92 1.03 4.30
N LEU A 452 -5.29 1.14 5.58
CA LEU A 452 -5.77 0.01 6.37
C LEU A 452 -7.12 -0.54 5.87
N SER A 453 -8.08 0.32 5.53
CA SER A 453 -9.39 -0.11 5.02
C SER A 453 -9.27 -0.78 3.65
N ASN A 454 -8.50 -0.21 2.71
CA ASN A 454 -8.28 -0.83 1.40
C ASN A 454 -7.60 -2.21 1.53
N ALA A 455 -6.71 -2.38 2.52
CA ALA A 455 -6.02 -3.65 2.76
C ALA A 455 -6.96 -4.82 3.08
N LEU A 456 -8.21 -4.58 3.52
CA LEU A 456 -9.23 -5.63 3.69
C LEU A 456 -9.47 -6.43 2.40
N LEU A 457 -9.35 -5.79 1.24
CA LEU A 457 -9.42 -6.47 -0.07
C LEU A 457 -8.03 -6.60 -0.69
N THR A 458 -7.26 -5.51 -0.73
CA THR A 458 -6.06 -5.43 -1.58
C THR A 458 -4.91 -6.32 -1.11
N ALA A 459 -4.89 -6.75 0.17
CA ALA A 459 -3.93 -7.73 0.68
C ALA A 459 -4.09 -9.13 0.04
N HIS A 460 -5.31 -9.43 -0.42
CA HIS A 460 -5.67 -10.69 -1.08
C HIS A 460 -5.48 -10.65 -2.60
N LEU A 461 -5.13 -9.50 -3.19
CA LEU A 461 -4.90 -9.33 -4.63
C LEU A 461 -3.43 -9.60 -5.04
N ALA A 462 -3.12 -9.49 -6.33
CA ALA A 462 -1.78 -9.62 -6.91
C ALA A 462 -0.87 -8.41 -6.59
N MET A 463 -0.96 -7.86 -5.38
CA MET A 463 -0.37 -6.57 -5.02
C MET A 463 0.63 -6.71 -3.87
N VAL A 464 1.69 -5.92 -3.93
CA VAL A 464 2.55 -5.57 -2.80
C VAL A 464 2.19 -4.12 -2.43
N LEU A 465 1.50 -3.96 -1.30
CA LEU A 465 0.92 -2.69 -0.91
C LEU A 465 1.99 -1.67 -0.53
N ASP A 466 2.02 -0.57 -1.26
CA ASP A 466 2.82 0.62 -1.01
C ASP A 466 1.97 1.68 -0.30
N ALA A 467 2.42 2.12 0.87
CA ALA A 467 1.78 3.15 1.69
C ALA A 467 2.19 4.59 1.31
N ASP A 468 2.77 4.76 0.12
CA ASP A 468 3.22 6.02 -0.45
C ASP A 468 4.47 6.64 0.21
N MET A 469 4.94 7.72 -0.43
CA MET A 469 6.01 8.60 0.01
C MET A 469 5.90 8.96 1.49
N PHE A 470 7.04 9.20 2.14
CA PHE A 470 7.15 9.45 3.57
C PHE A 470 7.98 10.71 3.83
N MET A 471 7.50 11.57 4.72
CA MET A 471 8.27 12.70 5.23
C MET A 471 8.61 12.41 6.69
N SER A 472 9.89 12.27 6.99
CA SER A 472 10.40 11.80 8.28
C SER A 472 10.32 12.85 9.38
N GLN A 473 10.31 14.14 9.04
CA GLN A 473 10.31 15.21 10.04
C GLN A 473 8.96 15.94 10.20
N VAL A 474 8.07 15.83 9.21
CA VAL A 474 6.78 16.56 9.17
C VAL A 474 5.60 15.60 9.01
N GLN A 475 4.38 16.11 9.23
CA GLN A 475 3.12 15.36 9.06
C GLN A 475 3.00 14.13 9.96
N ASN A 476 3.14 14.32 11.29
CA ASN A 476 2.94 13.27 12.29
C ASN A 476 3.71 11.96 11.97
N PRO A 477 5.05 12.03 11.89
CA PRO A 477 5.82 11.00 11.20
C PRO A 477 5.87 9.66 11.96
N VAL A 478 5.66 9.62 13.28
CA VAL A 478 5.73 8.38 14.08
C VAL A 478 4.59 7.38 13.77
N PRO A 479 3.30 7.77 13.80
CA PRO A 479 2.20 6.92 13.33
C PRO A 479 2.38 6.40 11.90
N HIS A 480 2.91 7.25 11.02
CA HIS A 480 3.17 6.95 9.61
C HIS A 480 4.39 6.05 9.40
N ALA A 481 5.41 6.15 10.26
CA ALA A 481 6.53 5.22 10.33
C ALA A 481 6.04 3.83 10.75
N LEU A 482 5.17 3.75 11.78
CA LEU A 482 4.57 2.47 12.17
C LEU A 482 3.79 1.84 11.00
N LEU A 483 2.96 2.61 10.28
CA LEU A 483 2.24 2.09 9.11
C LEU A 483 3.20 1.47 8.08
N ARG A 484 4.29 2.17 7.73
CA ARG A 484 5.28 1.70 6.74
C ARG A 484 6.09 0.50 7.22
N ALA A 485 6.39 0.40 8.52
CA ALA A 485 7.01 -0.77 9.10
C ALA A 485 6.11 -2.02 9.01
N LEU A 486 4.79 -1.82 8.91
CA LEU A 486 3.80 -2.89 8.80
C LEU A 486 3.28 -3.08 7.36
N TYR A 487 3.94 -2.48 6.36
CA TYR A 487 3.58 -2.59 4.95
C TYR A 487 4.75 -3.17 4.15
N PRO A 488 4.50 -4.07 3.18
CA PRO A 488 5.56 -4.74 2.43
C PRO A 488 6.15 -3.90 1.31
N GLY A 489 5.47 -2.83 0.87
CA GLY A 489 5.92 -1.92 -0.18
C GLY A 489 7.18 -1.12 0.18
N PRO A 490 7.73 -0.37 -0.79
CA PRO A 490 8.97 0.39 -0.60
C PRO A 490 8.85 1.44 0.51
N LEU A 491 9.96 1.72 1.19
CA LEU A 491 10.09 2.92 2.02
C LEU A 491 10.60 4.07 1.13
N LEU A 492 9.70 4.89 0.60
CA LEU A 492 10.05 6.02 -0.26
C LEU A 492 10.06 7.32 0.55
N LEU A 493 11.23 7.86 0.87
CA LEU A 493 11.32 9.18 1.49
C LEU A 493 11.01 10.28 0.46
N SER A 494 10.50 11.43 0.91
CA SER A 494 10.29 12.61 0.07
C SER A 494 10.45 13.91 0.86
N ASP A 495 11.30 13.89 1.89
CA ASP A 495 11.65 15.05 2.70
C ASP A 495 12.21 16.19 1.86
N ARG A 496 11.90 17.43 2.23
CA ARG A 496 12.56 18.59 1.64
C ARG A 496 14.03 18.67 2.06
N PRO A 497 14.89 19.31 1.26
CA PRO A 497 16.28 19.55 1.67
C PRO A 497 16.38 20.18 3.06
N GLY A 498 17.12 19.54 3.97
CA GLY A 498 17.30 19.97 5.35
C GLY A 498 16.18 19.58 6.32
N GLU A 499 15.11 18.92 5.85
CA GLU A 499 13.97 18.47 6.66
C GLU A 499 14.00 16.95 6.90
N HIS A 500 15.14 16.41 7.33
CA HIS A 500 15.36 14.97 7.52
C HIS A 500 15.43 14.59 9.01
N ASP A 501 14.58 13.67 9.47
CA ASP A 501 14.73 13.02 10.78
C ASP A 501 15.47 11.69 10.63
N VAL A 502 16.80 11.78 10.67
CA VAL A 502 17.69 10.61 10.60
C VAL A 502 17.45 9.65 11.79
N SER A 503 17.11 10.18 12.96
CA SER A 503 16.90 9.36 14.16
C SER A 503 15.67 8.47 14.02
N LEU A 504 14.58 9.02 13.46
CA LEU A 504 13.38 8.26 13.15
C LEU A 504 13.62 7.25 12.02
N LEU A 505 14.35 7.66 10.97
CA LEU A 505 14.69 6.76 9.87
C LEU A 505 15.40 5.49 10.37
N TRP A 506 16.40 5.62 11.25
CA TRP A 506 17.13 4.47 11.83
C TRP A 506 16.30 3.59 12.78
N ARG A 507 15.04 3.93 13.03
CA ARG A 507 14.05 3.04 13.69
C ARG A 507 13.20 2.25 12.70
N LEU A 508 13.33 2.55 11.41
CA LEU A 508 12.75 1.80 10.28
C LEU A 508 13.81 0.99 9.53
N ILE A 509 15.09 1.33 9.67
CA ILE A 509 16.18 0.66 8.96
C ILE A 509 17.26 0.16 9.90
N ALA A 510 17.92 -0.92 9.48
CA ALA A 510 19.07 -1.48 10.17
C ALA A 510 20.08 -2.02 9.15
N LYS A 511 21.37 -2.09 9.51
CA LYS A 511 22.38 -2.67 8.62
C LYS A 511 22.36 -4.19 8.70
N ASP A 512 22.39 -4.84 7.55
CA ASP A 512 22.61 -6.29 7.47
C ASP A 512 24.05 -6.66 7.85
N ALA A 513 24.35 -7.96 7.92
CA ALA A 513 25.70 -8.48 8.17
C ALA A 513 26.77 -7.99 7.18
N SER A 514 26.35 -7.59 5.98
CA SER A 514 27.26 -7.04 4.99
C SER A 514 27.62 -5.59 5.37
N GLY A 515 26.74 -4.85 6.03
CA GLY A 515 26.84 -3.41 6.32
C GLY A 515 25.96 -2.55 5.41
N ARG A 516 25.04 -3.16 4.64
CA ARG A 516 24.09 -2.45 3.78
C ARG A 516 22.78 -2.25 4.56
N ALA A 517 22.21 -1.05 4.53
CA ALA A 517 20.96 -0.73 5.20
C ALA A 517 19.80 -1.54 4.58
N ARG A 518 18.91 -2.04 5.41
CA ARG A 518 17.65 -2.71 5.04
C ARG A 518 16.51 -2.08 5.82
N VAL A 519 15.36 -2.00 5.18
CA VAL A 519 14.12 -1.61 5.87
C VAL A 519 13.65 -2.80 6.71
N VAL A 520 13.45 -2.58 8.01
CA VAL A 520 12.90 -3.56 8.96
C VAL A 520 11.38 -3.43 8.93
N LYS A 521 10.75 -4.21 8.05
CA LYS A 521 9.30 -4.18 7.79
C LYS A 521 8.71 -5.57 7.64
N THR A 522 7.39 -5.69 7.78
CA THR A 522 6.67 -6.94 7.57
C THR A 522 6.56 -7.30 6.09
N THR A 523 6.47 -8.59 5.79
CA THR A 523 6.27 -9.10 4.42
C THR A 523 4.80 -9.18 4.03
N HIS A 524 3.90 -9.11 5.02
CA HIS A 524 2.45 -9.01 4.84
C HIS A 524 2.00 -7.65 5.36
N PRO A 525 1.05 -6.98 4.67
CA PRO A 525 0.53 -5.70 5.13
C PRO A 525 -0.28 -5.87 6.41
N ALA A 526 -0.35 -4.81 7.22
CA ALA A 526 -1.32 -4.74 8.30
C ALA A 526 -2.74 -4.73 7.73
N VAL A 527 -3.56 -5.69 8.19
CA VAL A 527 -4.99 -5.80 7.84
C VAL A 527 -5.81 -5.53 9.10
N PRO A 528 -6.93 -4.77 9.00
CA PRO A 528 -7.79 -4.52 10.16
C PRO A 528 -8.30 -5.81 10.78
N LEU A 529 -8.41 -5.84 12.12
CA LEU A 529 -8.95 -7.01 12.83
C LEU A 529 -10.38 -7.29 12.34
N ALA A 530 -10.65 -8.54 11.96
CA ALA A 530 -11.89 -8.94 11.31
C ALA A 530 -13.12 -8.53 12.13
N HIS A 531 -13.15 -8.80 13.45
CA HIS A 531 -14.32 -8.46 14.27
C HIS A 531 -14.50 -6.95 14.53
N ARG A 532 -13.46 -6.14 14.30
CA ARG A 532 -13.53 -4.66 14.41
C ARG A 532 -13.73 -3.97 13.07
N SER A 533 -13.45 -4.66 11.96
CA SER A 533 -13.33 -4.07 10.61
C SER A 533 -14.59 -3.35 10.11
N LEU A 534 -15.77 -3.71 10.61
CA LEU A 534 -17.07 -3.15 10.25
C LEU A 534 -17.56 -2.03 11.19
N ASP A 535 -16.74 -1.60 12.15
CA ASP A 535 -17.06 -0.47 13.01
C ASP A 535 -16.87 0.87 12.28
N ILE A 536 -17.92 1.32 11.61
CA ILE A 536 -17.92 2.59 10.85
C ILE A 536 -17.71 3.82 11.74
N SER A 537 -17.91 3.68 13.06
CA SER A 537 -17.73 4.78 13.98
C SER A 537 -16.27 5.15 14.15
N VAL A 538 -15.29 4.33 13.73
CA VAL A 538 -13.84 4.55 13.93
C VAL A 538 -13.34 5.88 13.37
N ILE A 539 -13.95 6.39 12.29
CA ILE A 539 -13.65 7.69 11.66
C ILE A 539 -14.63 8.81 12.05
N GLY A 540 -15.53 8.58 13.00
CA GLY A 540 -16.49 9.59 13.45
C GLY A 540 -15.89 10.74 14.28
N MET A 541 -16.74 11.68 14.68
CA MET A 541 -16.38 12.81 15.56
C MET A 541 -16.37 12.42 17.04
N GLY A 542 -15.53 13.07 17.83
CA GLY A 542 -15.47 12.96 19.30
C GLY A 542 -14.63 11.78 19.78
N ASP A 543 -14.66 11.49 21.07
CA ASP A 543 -13.94 10.35 21.62
C ASP A 543 -14.55 9.02 21.15
N GLY A 544 -13.72 8.03 20.82
CA GLY A 544 -14.18 6.76 20.26
C GLY A 544 -13.13 5.67 20.24
N ARG A 545 -13.37 4.65 19.40
CA ARG A 545 -12.49 3.48 19.25
C ARG A 545 -11.32 3.76 18.31
N GLY A 546 -10.26 2.98 18.46
CA GLY A 546 -9.08 3.05 17.58
C GLY A 546 -9.22 2.15 16.35
N MET A 547 -8.43 2.43 15.31
CA MET A 547 -8.28 1.51 14.18
C MET A 547 -7.21 0.49 14.52
N PHE A 548 -7.60 -0.78 14.67
CA PHE A 548 -6.68 -1.89 14.98
C PHE A 548 -6.35 -2.64 13.70
N ALA A 549 -5.07 -2.90 13.46
CA ALA A 549 -4.64 -3.75 12.35
C ALA A 549 -3.43 -4.60 12.73
N ALA A 550 -3.41 -5.85 12.27
CA ALA A 550 -2.39 -6.83 12.57
C ALA A 550 -1.56 -7.16 11.32
N ALA A 551 -0.25 -7.24 11.48
CA ALA A 551 0.69 -7.68 10.46
C ALA A 551 1.47 -8.90 10.96
N PRO A 552 1.23 -10.10 10.40
CA PRO A 552 1.96 -11.29 10.80
C PRO A 552 3.40 -11.29 10.29
N SER A 553 4.28 -11.91 11.07
CA SER A 553 5.70 -12.15 10.75
C SER A 553 6.06 -13.62 10.98
N GLY A 554 7.29 -14.02 10.66
CA GLY A 554 7.74 -15.41 10.86
C GLY A 554 7.65 -15.89 12.32
N HIS A 555 7.87 -15.00 13.30
CA HIS A 555 8.05 -15.35 14.72
C HIS A 555 7.04 -14.68 15.66
N GLY A 556 5.96 -14.11 15.11
CA GLY A 556 4.91 -13.46 15.89
C GLY A 556 4.06 -12.53 15.03
N THR A 557 3.21 -11.73 15.68
CA THR A 557 2.36 -10.74 15.03
C THR A 557 2.62 -9.37 15.65
N THR A 558 2.73 -8.33 14.83
CA THR A 558 2.70 -6.94 15.30
C THR A 558 1.30 -6.37 15.10
N LEU A 559 0.68 -5.95 16.20
CA LEU A 559 -0.59 -5.24 16.22
C LEU A 559 -0.32 -3.74 16.35
N GLY A 560 -0.88 -2.94 15.46
CA GLY A 560 -0.88 -1.48 15.54
C GLY A 560 -2.28 -0.95 15.88
N VAL A 561 -2.33 0.15 16.62
CA VAL A 561 -3.57 0.90 16.90
C VAL A 561 -3.34 2.37 16.61
N TRP A 562 -4.20 2.96 15.79
CA TRP A 562 -4.11 4.36 15.39
C TRP A 562 -5.35 5.14 15.77
N ASN A 563 -5.15 6.41 16.12
CA ASN A 563 -6.21 7.40 16.16
C ASN A 563 -6.46 7.94 14.73
N VAL A 564 -7.56 7.48 14.12
CA VAL A 564 -8.07 7.95 12.82
C VAL A 564 -9.43 8.65 12.96
N ARG A 565 -9.76 9.10 14.18
CA ARG A 565 -10.96 9.89 14.48
C ARG A 565 -10.95 11.16 13.63
N ASP A 566 -12.12 11.73 13.38
CA ASP A 566 -12.23 13.00 12.68
C ASP A 566 -11.47 14.13 13.43
N ASP A 567 -10.83 15.04 12.70
CA ASP A 567 -10.00 16.08 13.31
C ASP A 567 -10.77 17.34 13.66
N GLU A 568 -11.99 17.53 13.16
CA GLU A 568 -12.73 18.78 13.35
C GLU A 568 -12.94 19.10 14.84
N ASP A 569 -12.98 18.08 15.70
CA ASP A 569 -13.18 18.24 17.14
C ASP A 569 -12.06 17.65 18.02
N GLY A 570 -10.99 17.14 17.40
CA GLY A 570 -9.82 16.62 18.13
C GLY A 570 -10.09 15.36 18.96
N GLY A 571 -11.01 14.51 18.49
CA GLY A 571 -11.41 13.27 19.16
C GLY A 571 -10.25 12.36 19.58
N LYS A 572 -10.37 11.76 20.77
CA LYS A 572 -9.39 10.82 21.31
C LYS A 572 -9.81 9.38 21.06
N VAL A 573 -8.84 8.48 21.01
CA VAL A 573 -9.12 7.05 21.17
C VAL A 573 -9.18 6.74 22.65
N LEU A 574 -10.31 6.18 23.09
CA LEU A 574 -10.53 5.59 24.41
C LEU A 574 -11.00 4.15 24.19
N ASP A 575 -10.06 3.22 24.17
CA ASP A 575 -10.31 1.82 23.80
C ASP A 575 -9.63 0.85 24.77
N THR A 576 -9.91 -0.44 24.62
CA THR A 576 -9.28 -1.51 25.38
C THR A 576 -8.86 -2.63 24.43
N LEU A 577 -7.60 -3.06 24.56
CA LEU A 577 -7.12 -4.30 23.97
C LEU A 577 -7.73 -5.47 24.73
N THR A 578 -8.39 -6.39 24.05
CA THR A 578 -9.05 -7.56 24.67
C THR A 578 -8.49 -8.88 24.16
N SER A 579 -8.79 -9.98 24.85
CA SER A 579 -8.38 -11.33 24.40
C SER A 579 -8.93 -11.69 23.03
N VAL A 580 -10.08 -11.16 22.63
CA VAL A 580 -10.65 -11.35 21.28
C VAL A 580 -9.74 -10.72 20.21
N ASP A 581 -9.16 -9.54 20.48
CA ASP A 581 -8.20 -8.90 19.58
C ASP A 581 -6.93 -9.73 19.37
N ILE A 582 -6.48 -10.41 20.43
CA ILE A 582 -5.31 -11.29 20.37
C ILE A 582 -5.62 -12.54 19.55
N VAL A 583 -6.81 -13.13 19.74
CA VAL A 583 -7.26 -14.29 18.97
C VAL A 583 -7.36 -13.94 17.48
N ASP A 584 -7.99 -12.81 17.13
CA ASP A 584 -8.11 -12.31 15.76
C ASP A 584 -6.74 -12.04 15.14
N ALA A 585 -5.88 -11.27 15.83
CA ALA A 585 -4.53 -10.94 15.34
C ALA A 585 -3.61 -12.15 15.13
N LEU A 586 -3.75 -13.20 15.94
CA LEU A 586 -2.97 -14.43 15.80
C LEU A 586 -3.55 -15.37 14.73
N GLY A 587 -4.88 -15.38 14.55
CA GLY A 587 -5.58 -16.26 13.61
C GLY A 587 -5.13 -17.71 13.76
N ASP A 588 -4.77 -18.35 12.64
CA ASP A 588 -4.31 -19.75 12.57
C ASP A 588 -3.00 -20.01 13.34
N ARG A 589 -2.28 -18.98 13.80
CA ARG A 589 -1.05 -19.13 14.60
C ARG A 589 -1.34 -19.40 16.07
N LEU A 590 -2.57 -19.17 16.52
CA LEU A 590 -2.95 -19.38 17.91
C LEU A 590 -2.90 -20.88 18.26
N SER A 591 -2.15 -21.22 19.32
CA SER A 591 -2.20 -22.53 19.96
C SER A 591 -2.79 -22.41 21.36
N SER A 592 -3.91 -23.10 21.61
CA SER A 592 -4.61 -23.10 22.90
C SER A 592 -3.79 -23.70 24.06
N SER A 593 -2.74 -24.46 23.73
CA SER A 593 -1.85 -25.09 24.72
C SER A 593 -0.65 -24.23 25.12
N GLN A 594 -0.49 -23.04 24.53
CA GLN A 594 0.70 -22.22 24.67
C GLN A 594 0.38 -20.84 25.25
N SER A 595 1.33 -20.32 26.03
CA SER A 595 1.30 -18.95 26.51
C SER A 595 1.97 -18.01 25.50
N TRP A 596 1.51 -16.77 25.47
CA TRP A 596 1.95 -15.70 24.59
C TRP A 596 2.39 -14.50 25.41
N LEU A 597 3.45 -13.84 24.96
CA LEU A 597 3.85 -12.54 25.46
C LEU A 597 3.18 -11.48 24.60
N ILE A 598 2.50 -10.55 25.27
CA ILE A 598 1.96 -9.33 24.68
C ILE A 598 2.85 -8.19 25.16
N ALA A 599 3.69 -7.65 24.28
CA ALA A 599 4.65 -6.61 24.63
C ALA A 599 4.27 -5.28 23.95
N GLN A 600 3.97 -4.25 24.74
CA GLN A 600 3.74 -2.90 24.24
C GLN A 600 5.08 -2.19 23.98
N THR A 601 5.23 -1.59 22.81
CA THR A 601 6.48 -0.94 22.39
C THR A 601 6.45 0.58 22.56
N ASP A 602 7.58 1.20 22.86
CA ASP A 602 7.73 2.66 22.78
C ASP A 602 7.91 3.09 21.31
N LEU A 603 6.86 3.68 20.73
CA LEU A 603 6.89 4.15 19.35
C LEU A 603 7.78 5.38 19.11
N TYR A 604 8.32 6.04 20.14
CA TYR A 604 9.20 7.21 20.00
C TYR A 604 10.66 6.89 20.29
N ARG A 605 10.92 6.05 21.29
CA ARG A 605 12.28 5.72 21.75
C ARG A 605 12.75 4.32 21.36
N GLY A 606 11.84 3.43 20.98
CA GLY A 606 12.10 2.00 20.92
C GLY A 606 12.15 1.36 22.31
N GLY A 607 12.16 0.04 22.36
CA GLY A 607 12.09 -0.76 23.58
C GLY A 607 10.67 -1.15 23.97
N ILE A 608 10.56 -1.83 25.12
CA ILE A 608 9.30 -2.37 25.66
C ILE A 608 8.88 -1.55 26.88
N VAL A 609 7.66 -0.99 26.84
CA VAL A 609 7.12 -0.17 27.94
C VAL A 609 6.31 -0.97 28.94
N ALA A 610 5.64 -2.02 28.46
CA ALA A 610 4.85 -2.92 29.26
C ALA A 610 4.81 -4.29 28.57
N ALA A 611 4.66 -5.35 29.35
CA ALA A 611 4.44 -6.68 28.80
C ALA A 611 3.53 -7.49 29.72
N GLN A 612 2.87 -8.51 29.18
CA GLN A 612 2.11 -9.47 29.96
C GLN A 612 2.13 -10.84 29.30
N ILE A 613 2.02 -11.90 30.11
CA ILE A 613 1.84 -13.27 29.64
C ILE A 613 0.35 -13.56 29.61
N TRP A 614 -0.14 -13.97 28.46
CA TRP A 614 -1.52 -14.36 28.25
C TRP A 614 -1.59 -15.80 27.76
N SER A 615 -2.63 -16.52 28.16
CA SER A 615 -2.95 -17.85 27.62
C SER A 615 -4.44 -17.88 27.34
N GLN A 616 -4.84 -18.59 26.30
CA GLN A 616 -6.25 -18.65 25.94
C GLN A 616 -7.09 -19.26 27.08
N SER A 617 -8.14 -18.55 27.45
CA SER A 617 -9.09 -18.90 28.50
C SER A 617 -10.53 -18.80 27.98
N GLU A 618 -11.50 -19.30 28.75
CA GLU A 618 -12.91 -19.08 28.44
C GLU A 618 -13.32 -17.65 28.81
N GLY A 619 -13.88 -16.91 27.85
CA GLY A 619 -14.40 -15.56 28.04
C GLY A 619 -13.51 -14.45 27.48
N GLU A 620 -14.06 -13.24 27.43
CA GLU A 620 -13.34 -12.04 27.02
C GLU A 620 -12.62 -11.40 28.21
N GLU A 621 -11.33 -11.12 28.05
CA GLU A 621 -10.49 -10.49 29.07
C GLU A 621 -10.02 -9.11 28.58
N GLU A 622 -10.06 -8.11 29.47
CA GLU A 622 -9.44 -6.81 29.21
C GLU A 622 -7.94 -6.87 29.51
N LEU A 623 -7.11 -6.62 28.50
CA LEU A 623 -5.66 -6.82 28.56
C LEU A 623 -4.89 -5.51 28.72
N ALA A 624 -5.28 -4.43 28.04
CA ALA A 624 -4.65 -3.12 28.18
C ALA A 624 -5.60 -1.98 27.86
N LYS A 625 -5.57 -0.90 28.65
CA LYS A 625 -6.27 0.34 28.32
C LYS A 625 -5.47 1.14 27.31
N ILE A 626 -6.15 1.67 26.29
CA ILE A 626 -5.55 2.45 25.21
C ILE A 626 -6.16 3.85 25.24
N GLN A 627 -5.30 4.84 25.39
CA GLN A 627 -5.65 6.25 25.26
C GLN A 627 -4.69 6.89 24.26
N LEU A 628 -5.21 7.35 23.13
CA LEU A 628 -4.43 8.02 22.10
C LEU A 628 -5.00 9.41 21.85
N GLU A 629 -4.17 10.43 21.98
CA GLU A 629 -4.48 11.78 21.53
C GLU A 629 -4.61 11.80 19.99
N ARG A 630 -5.02 12.94 19.42
CA ARG A 630 -5.08 13.13 17.96
C ARG A 630 -3.76 12.72 17.31
N MET A 631 -3.83 11.92 16.23
CA MET A 631 -2.67 11.33 15.55
C MET A 631 -1.75 10.52 16.48
N GLY A 632 -2.25 10.02 17.60
CA GLY A 632 -1.55 9.05 18.43
C GLY A 632 -1.60 7.65 17.83
N ALA A 633 -0.58 6.85 18.13
CA ALA A 633 -0.55 5.43 17.81
C ALA A 633 0.09 4.64 18.96
N THR A 634 -0.20 3.34 19.05
CA THR A 634 0.51 2.38 19.91
C THR A 634 0.70 1.07 19.17
N SER A 635 1.66 0.24 19.60
CA SER A 635 1.87 -1.09 19.05
C SER A 635 2.07 -2.14 20.14
N PHE A 636 1.57 -3.36 19.86
CA PHE A 636 1.71 -4.54 20.69
C PHE A 636 2.32 -5.67 19.84
N TRP A 637 3.37 -6.30 20.36
CA TRP A 637 4.03 -7.44 19.73
C TRP A 637 3.57 -8.71 20.43
N LEU A 638 3.06 -9.65 19.63
CA LEU A 638 2.54 -10.94 20.07
C LEU A 638 3.55 -12.02 19.68
N THR A 639 4.21 -12.61 20.67
CA THR A 639 5.23 -13.64 20.46
C THR A 639 5.02 -14.80 21.41
N GLN A 640 5.27 -16.01 20.94
CA GLN A 640 5.00 -17.22 21.69
C GLN A 640 6.05 -17.42 22.81
N LEU A 641 5.63 -17.88 23.99
CA LEU A 641 6.56 -18.36 25.01
C LEU A 641 7.06 -19.76 24.63
N GLN A 642 8.38 -19.86 24.45
CA GLN A 642 9.09 -21.10 24.16
C GLN A 642 9.67 -21.66 25.46
N THR A 643 9.54 -22.98 25.67
CA THR A 643 10.13 -23.64 26.85
C THR A 643 11.63 -23.81 26.64
N CYS A 644 12.43 -23.46 27.65
CA CYS A 644 13.88 -23.58 27.65
C CYS A 644 14.32 -24.19 29.00
N GLY A 645 14.45 -25.51 29.06
CA GLY A 645 14.65 -26.21 30.34
C GLY A 645 13.49 -25.97 31.31
N ASN A 646 13.77 -25.34 32.45
CA ASN A 646 12.80 -25.02 33.51
C ASN A 646 12.25 -23.58 33.44
N ILE A 647 12.63 -22.80 32.42
CA ILE A 647 12.16 -21.43 32.22
C ILE A 647 11.40 -21.30 30.90
N GLN A 648 10.68 -20.20 30.73
CA GLN A 648 10.06 -19.84 29.46
C GLN A 648 10.68 -18.55 28.91
N VAL A 649 10.85 -18.48 27.59
CA VAL A 649 11.49 -17.38 26.90
C VAL A 649 10.65 -16.94 25.71
N ALA A 650 10.49 -15.63 25.52
CA ALA A 650 9.79 -15.04 24.38
C ALA A 650 10.75 -14.11 23.63
N VAL A 651 10.95 -14.36 22.33
CA VAL A 651 11.92 -13.60 21.51
C VAL A 651 11.23 -12.41 20.85
N LEU A 652 11.79 -11.21 21.00
CA LEU A 652 11.23 -9.97 20.48
C LEU A 652 11.94 -9.46 19.21
N GLY A 653 13.18 -9.91 18.95
CA GLY A 653 13.95 -9.43 17.80
C GLY A 653 14.58 -8.06 18.08
N LEU A 654 14.57 -7.14 17.11
CA LEU A 654 15.20 -5.82 17.24
C LEU A 654 14.24 -4.81 17.89
N ILE A 655 14.34 -4.64 19.20
CA ILE A 655 13.39 -3.82 19.99
C ILE A 655 13.55 -2.32 19.78
N ASP A 656 14.65 -1.86 19.17
CA ASP A 656 14.86 -0.47 18.76
C ASP A 656 14.12 -0.10 17.45
N GLN A 657 13.55 -1.09 16.76
CA GLN A 657 12.82 -0.95 15.48
C GLN A 657 11.30 -1.01 15.66
N PHE A 658 10.53 -0.48 14.72
CA PHE A 658 9.04 -0.56 14.73
C PHE A 658 8.49 -1.98 14.49
N ALA A 659 9.17 -2.78 13.66
CA ALA A 659 8.76 -4.15 13.31
C ALA A 659 9.86 -5.18 13.67
N GLY A 660 10.40 -5.09 14.89
CA GLY A 660 11.57 -5.87 15.32
C GLY A 660 11.45 -7.39 15.21
N LEU A 661 10.24 -7.94 15.34
CA LEU A 661 9.96 -9.37 15.17
C LEU A 661 10.39 -9.89 13.78
N THR A 662 10.33 -9.04 12.76
CA THR A 662 10.67 -9.38 11.36
C THR A 662 12.16 -9.61 11.15
N ALA A 663 13.01 -9.12 12.06
CA ALA A 663 14.46 -9.31 11.99
C ALA A 663 14.89 -10.72 12.40
N ILE A 664 14.00 -11.51 13.01
CA ILE A 664 14.26 -12.89 13.42
C ILE A 664 14.13 -13.80 12.20
N GLU A 665 15.21 -14.46 11.80
CA GLU A 665 15.14 -15.55 10.80
C GLU A 665 14.77 -16.87 11.46
N LYS A 666 15.39 -17.15 12.61
CA LYS A 666 15.25 -18.42 13.31
C LYS A 666 15.41 -18.21 14.80
N ALA A 667 14.59 -18.88 15.59
CA ALA A 667 14.72 -18.96 17.05
C ALA A 667 14.50 -20.40 17.50
N GLU A 668 15.42 -20.94 18.29
CA GLU A 668 15.38 -22.31 18.79
C GLU A 668 15.78 -22.34 20.27
N THR A 669 14.98 -23.05 21.08
CA THR A 669 15.30 -23.35 22.47
C THR A 669 15.69 -24.82 22.63
N ASN A 670 16.56 -25.09 23.61
CA ASN A 670 16.94 -26.43 24.05
C ASN A 670 17.04 -26.46 25.59
N GLU A 671 17.54 -27.54 26.19
CA GLU A 671 17.81 -27.59 27.64
C GLU A 671 18.84 -26.51 28.05
N GLY A 672 18.34 -25.38 28.56
CA GLY A 672 19.15 -24.31 29.17
C GLY A 672 19.76 -23.30 28.20
N TYR A 673 19.42 -23.30 26.90
CA TYR A 673 19.88 -22.24 26.00
C TYR A 673 18.90 -21.88 24.87
N LEU A 674 18.91 -20.60 24.50
CA LEU A 674 18.25 -20.01 23.33
C LEU A 674 19.30 -19.70 22.26
N THR A 675 19.01 -20.05 21.00
CA THR A 675 19.78 -19.62 19.83
C THR A 675 18.87 -18.89 18.86
N THR A 676 19.29 -17.70 18.42
CA THR A 676 18.54 -16.87 17.48
C THR A 676 19.44 -16.42 16.33
N ALA A 677 18.95 -16.52 15.09
CA ALA A 677 19.55 -15.90 13.92
C ALA A 677 18.82 -14.59 13.61
N VAL A 678 19.56 -13.48 13.57
CA VAL A 678 19.03 -12.13 13.38
C VAL A 678 19.65 -11.51 12.12
N ARG A 679 18.83 -10.93 11.23
CA ARG A 679 19.27 -10.42 9.92
C ARG A 679 20.16 -9.18 10.02
N CYS A 680 19.86 -8.31 10.96
CA CYS A 680 20.42 -6.97 11.03
C CYS A 680 21.02 -6.65 12.40
N GLU A 681 21.88 -5.64 12.41
CA GLU A 681 22.41 -4.97 13.60
C GLU A 681 21.30 -4.20 14.32
N GLY A 682 21.47 -3.94 15.62
CA GLY A 682 20.48 -3.23 16.44
C GLY A 682 20.47 -3.69 17.90
N VAL A 683 19.42 -3.38 18.63
CA VAL A 683 19.23 -3.86 20.01
C VAL A 683 18.35 -5.09 19.98
N PHE A 684 18.94 -6.27 20.18
CA PHE A 684 18.21 -7.52 20.26
C PHE A 684 17.63 -7.72 21.66
N GLY A 685 16.35 -8.06 21.74
CA GLY A 685 15.63 -8.29 22.98
C GLY A 685 14.92 -9.63 23.06
N PHE A 686 14.88 -10.21 24.26
CA PHE A 686 14.01 -11.33 24.62
C PHE A 686 13.59 -11.24 26.08
N VAL A 687 12.44 -11.84 26.43
CA VAL A 687 11.90 -11.87 27.79
C VAL A 687 12.09 -13.26 28.38
N VAL A 688 12.57 -13.32 29.62
CA VAL A 688 12.65 -14.54 30.42
C VAL A 688 11.58 -14.47 31.51
N ALA A 689 10.66 -15.43 31.52
CA ALA A 689 9.59 -15.53 32.51
C ALA A 689 10.07 -16.35 33.72
N ILE A 690 10.50 -15.66 34.77
CA ILE A 690 11.01 -16.22 36.03
C ILE A 690 10.91 -15.17 37.15
N GLU A 691 10.70 -15.60 38.39
CA GLU A 691 10.59 -14.69 39.55
C GLU A 691 11.90 -13.95 39.88
N GLU A 692 13.01 -14.67 39.96
CA GLU A 692 14.32 -14.11 40.30
C GLU A 692 15.08 -13.62 39.06
N GLU A 693 16.04 -12.73 39.24
CA GLU A 693 16.89 -12.23 38.15
C GLU A 693 17.61 -13.39 37.45
N PRO A 694 17.42 -13.59 36.13
CA PRO A 694 18.02 -14.71 35.43
C PRO A 694 19.52 -14.52 35.32
N LYS A 695 20.29 -15.57 35.60
CA LYS A 695 21.71 -15.62 35.24
C LYS A 695 21.81 -16.00 33.78
N VAL A 696 22.20 -15.07 32.92
CA VAL A 696 22.33 -15.33 31.50
C VAL A 696 23.72 -14.99 30.98
N SER A 697 24.32 -15.90 30.22
CA SER A 697 25.54 -15.66 29.47
C SER A 697 25.21 -15.54 27.99
N ILE A 698 25.51 -14.37 27.41
CA ILE A 698 25.19 -14.06 26.01
C ILE A 698 26.46 -14.10 25.16
N SER A 699 26.35 -14.65 23.96
CA SER A 699 27.36 -14.57 22.92
C SER A 699 26.72 -14.23 21.57
N ILE A 700 27.45 -13.49 20.75
CA ILE A 700 27.08 -13.20 19.35
C ILE A 700 28.22 -13.71 18.48
N ASN A 701 27.94 -14.61 17.55
CA ASN A 701 28.95 -15.27 16.70
C ASN A 701 30.12 -15.84 17.55
N ASP A 702 29.79 -16.54 18.63
CA ASP A 702 30.72 -17.13 19.60
C ASP A 702 31.58 -16.12 20.39
N GLN A 703 31.35 -14.82 20.25
CA GLN A 703 32.00 -13.76 21.03
C GLN A 703 31.12 -13.37 22.22
N LYS A 704 31.64 -13.48 23.44
CA LYS A 704 30.91 -13.14 24.68
C LYS A 704 30.52 -11.65 24.69
N GLN A 705 29.27 -11.38 25.03
CA GLN A 705 28.72 -10.03 25.14
C GLN A 705 28.20 -9.76 26.54
N VAL A 706 28.08 -8.48 26.89
CA VAL A 706 27.42 -8.03 28.12
C VAL A 706 25.98 -7.67 27.74
N GLY A 707 25.02 -8.41 28.30
CA GLY A 707 23.60 -8.07 28.21
C GLY A 707 23.18 -7.11 29.31
N GLU A 708 22.20 -6.28 29.01
CA GLU A 708 21.46 -5.51 30.01
C GLU A 708 20.23 -6.31 30.43
N ILE A 709 20.01 -6.45 31.73
CA ILE A 709 18.88 -7.19 32.30
C ILE A 709 18.06 -6.20 33.11
N SER A 710 16.78 -6.07 32.79
CA SER A 710 15.86 -5.20 33.51
C SER A 710 14.57 -5.95 33.85
N LYS A 711 14.05 -5.69 35.05
CA LYS A 711 12.79 -6.29 35.49
C LYS A 711 11.63 -5.64 34.76
N LEU A 712 10.70 -6.44 34.27
CA LEU A 712 9.42 -5.99 33.75
C LEU A 712 8.43 -5.92 34.91
N ASP A 713 8.45 -4.81 35.64
CA ASP A 713 7.60 -4.60 36.83
C ASP A 713 6.09 -4.70 36.55
N ASN A 714 5.71 -4.61 35.27
CA ASN A 714 4.32 -4.69 34.80
C ASN A 714 3.93 -6.05 34.21
N LEU A 715 4.73 -7.11 34.35
CA LEU A 715 4.37 -8.44 33.84
C LEU A 715 3.15 -9.00 34.59
N LYS A 716 2.01 -9.06 33.90
CA LYS A 716 0.77 -9.69 34.40
C LYS A 716 0.60 -11.09 33.81
N GLY A 717 -0.10 -11.98 34.52
CA GLY A 717 -0.40 -13.34 34.09
C GLY A 717 0.66 -14.37 34.51
N ASN A 718 0.20 -15.52 35.03
CA ASN A 718 0.98 -16.67 35.56
C ASN A 718 1.67 -16.54 36.93
N GLY A 719 1.67 -15.37 37.58
CA GLY A 719 2.28 -15.21 38.93
C GLY A 719 3.81 -15.25 38.95
N LEU A 720 4.45 -15.45 37.80
CA LEU A 720 5.89 -15.39 37.58
C LEU A 720 6.34 -13.93 37.33
N GLY A 721 7.55 -13.59 37.76
CA GLY A 721 8.22 -12.37 37.31
C GLY A 721 8.65 -12.45 35.84
N GLY A 722 9.09 -11.32 35.27
CA GLY A 722 9.63 -11.26 33.91
C GLY A 722 10.81 -10.34 33.83
N TRP A 723 11.79 -10.72 33.03
CA TRP A 723 13.03 -9.96 32.85
C TRP A 723 13.28 -9.76 31.36
N LEU A 724 13.40 -8.50 30.95
CA LEU A 724 13.85 -8.14 29.61
C LEU A 724 15.37 -8.23 29.57
N VAL A 725 15.88 -9.05 28.67
CA VAL A 725 17.32 -9.16 28.39
C VAL A 725 17.58 -8.51 27.03
N GLN A 726 18.54 -7.58 27.01
CA GLN A 726 18.89 -6.79 25.83
C GLN A 726 20.38 -6.94 25.53
N VAL A 727 20.73 -7.03 24.26
CA VAL A 727 22.12 -7.04 23.80
C VAL A 727 22.24 -6.31 22.46
N ARG A 728 23.29 -5.51 22.31
CA ARG A 728 23.57 -4.81 21.04
C ARG A 728 24.26 -5.75 20.07
N ILE A 729 23.68 -5.90 18.88
CA ILE A 729 24.26 -6.56 17.71
C ILE A 729 24.94 -5.49 16.84
N GLY A 730 26.15 -5.76 16.35
CA GLY A 730 26.93 -4.87 15.47
C GLY A 730 28.16 -4.23 16.15
N GLY A 731 28.77 -3.25 15.47
CA GLY A 731 29.97 -2.56 15.95
C GLY A 731 31.26 -3.35 15.72
N ASN A 732 32.01 -3.66 16.78
CA ASN A 732 33.30 -4.38 16.67
C ASN A 732 33.15 -5.92 16.61
N ILE A 733 31.92 -6.42 16.56
CA ILE A 733 31.66 -7.87 16.50
C ILE A 733 31.91 -8.34 15.07
N VAL A 734 32.82 -9.31 14.92
CA VAL A 734 33.14 -9.87 13.61
C VAL A 734 31.99 -10.77 13.17
N ASN A 735 31.44 -10.52 11.98
CA ASN A 735 30.48 -11.41 11.35
C ASN A 735 31.09 -12.10 10.12
N THR A 736 30.99 -13.42 10.08
CA THR A 736 31.44 -14.26 8.96
C THR A 736 30.27 -15.00 8.30
N SER A 737 29.04 -14.57 8.59
CA SER A 737 27.77 -15.19 8.21
C SER A 737 26.81 -14.09 7.74
N ASP A 738 25.81 -14.45 6.92
CA ASP A 738 24.79 -13.48 6.45
C ASP A 738 23.82 -13.03 7.55
N VAL A 739 23.85 -13.73 8.68
CA VAL A 739 23.04 -13.45 9.89
C VAL A 739 23.93 -13.38 11.13
N TRP A 740 23.47 -12.65 12.14
CA TRP A 740 24.06 -12.61 13.47
C TRP A 740 23.48 -13.73 14.33
N LYS A 741 24.34 -14.62 14.85
CA LYS A 741 23.91 -15.73 15.71
C LYS A 741 24.02 -15.31 17.18
N VAL A 742 22.89 -15.03 17.80
CA VAL A 742 22.79 -14.75 19.23
C VAL A 742 22.57 -16.06 19.98
N ARG A 743 23.37 -16.33 21.01
CA ARG A 743 23.20 -17.48 21.90
C ARG A 743 23.15 -17.01 23.35
N ALA A 744 22.08 -17.34 24.05
CA ALA A 744 21.89 -17.08 25.48
C ALA A 744 21.83 -18.40 26.24
N VAL A 745 22.68 -18.56 27.27
CA VAL A 745 22.73 -19.75 28.14
C VAL A 745 22.28 -19.35 29.55
N PHE A 746 21.35 -20.12 30.11
CA PHE A 746 20.68 -19.86 31.38
C PHE A 746 21.18 -20.76 32.52
#